data_AF-N9LFQ2-F1
#
_entry.id   AF-N9LFQ2-F1
#
_cell.length_a   1.000
_cell.length_b   1.000
_cell.length_c   1.000
_cell.angle_alpha   90.00
_cell.angle_beta   90.00
_cell.angle_gamma   90.00
#
_symmetry.space_group_name_H-M   'P 1'
#
loop_
_entity.id
_entity.type
_entity.pdbx_description
1 polymer ?
#
loop_
_entity_poly.entity_id
_entity_poly.type
_entity_poly.pdbx_seq_one_letter_code
_entity_poly.pdbx_strand_id
1 'polypeptide(L)'
;MNKVYKVVWNASIGAWVATSELAKSKTKTKSNVLNLSAAILVGAISFSPAAFAAQNIGGGGGSGTSISGTATRDQCSEGVANTSGTRDIAIGCAAKTQGTGSSNIANRQNPYNNSTGAFAGNMKQGGAISLGVGATTEQNFGTAIGSYATTTDIAGIAIGTAALSKGNTALAIGRQSAATADYAQALGNVAAATGKGSLAIGHSATAEGYRAIAIGSPDIENAGSVAGQAGAEYQSKMATKATGKDSIAFGGGAVATQENSLAIGAFSESTGAKSVAIGTGAKAKKDNAVVIGDQAETTFDGGVAVGKGARSEAENSIALGKDSKATQATGESFLTKKAAPTGVLSVGDVGAERRIQNVADGAVDSDAATVGQLKAARTHYVSVNDNGVQGGNYENDGAKGLNSIAVGVNASTNAREAMALGSSAKATGSGSIAMGSGSNTVGRGDIAIGRGSATKGVDGVDSNQSIAIGDQTKAIGDQSVAIGADVIARGNSSVAIGGDDVDKIAQDAELSKTYTDITGGVLKAGRYPTTEANHGSTAVGTQAVGTGAFSSAFGMTSKATGDASSAFGVMSNAAGKGASAFGAVAQATGDGASAMGINSLASGTNSTAIGSGNKPGEGATATGNGAAAIGSNAKATGDNAAAVGKGAEATNENAAAIGGGAKATGKNSAAIGGGALADQENAVAVGQGAQSMVVGGVALGARSRVEAENSVALGQDAVATEATGSSFLTNRDASMSNGVVSVGSAGKERRITNVEDGSADSDAVTVRQLKNVDSRVNENAQNISNNAQNITNLNQKLDDTKTDLGNQITDTNNKLDDAKKDLGNQITDTKTELNNTINNTKTELNTKIDNTKVELENKGLNFAGNAGKDVHRKLGDKLNIVGGADAATAEDKTSGENVITRTTADGIKIELLKDAKFDSITTGDTVVNNNGLTIKDGPSITKDGINAGNKVISNVADGKDGKDAVNVDQLTNVKDGLDGKITDTNNKLDDAKKDLGNQITDTNNKLNDTKDQLTNQIT
;
A
#
# COMPACT_ATOMS: atom_id res chain seq x y z
N MET A 1 65.82 -6.43 -67.67
CA MET A 1 66.18 -5.51 -66.56
C MET A 1 65.39 -5.94 -65.35
N ASN A 2 66.03 -6.52 -64.33
CA ASN A 2 65.32 -6.97 -63.12
C ASN A 2 65.58 -5.97 -61.98
N LYS A 3 64.52 -5.41 -61.42
CA LYS A 3 64.54 -4.72 -60.13
C LYS A 3 64.52 -5.80 -59.03
N VAL A 4 65.45 -5.75 -58.10
CA VAL A 4 65.47 -6.59 -56.89
C VAL A 4 65.13 -5.69 -55.70
N TYR A 5 64.17 -6.08 -54.88
CA TYR A 5 63.80 -5.37 -53.66
C TYR A 5 64.40 -6.09 -52.44
N LYS A 6 65.04 -5.34 -51.53
CA LYS A 6 65.45 -5.83 -50.21
C LYS A 6 64.58 -5.16 -49.14
N VAL A 7 64.24 -5.96 -48.14
CA VAL A 7 63.51 -5.52 -46.95
C VAL A 7 64.55 -5.16 -45.88
N VAL A 8 64.49 -3.94 -45.34
CA VAL A 8 65.42 -3.44 -44.31
C VAL A 8 64.62 -2.86 -43.14
N TRP A 9 65.09 -3.08 -41.92
CA TRP A 9 64.43 -2.63 -40.69
C TRP A 9 64.65 -1.13 -40.46
N ASN A 10 63.59 -0.33 -40.32
CA ASN A 10 63.67 1.11 -40.05
C ASN A 10 63.39 1.39 -38.56
N ALA A 11 64.43 1.81 -37.84
CA ALA A 11 64.40 2.03 -36.39
C ALA A 11 63.57 3.26 -35.93
N SER A 12 63.23 4.20 -36.82
CA SER A 12 62.44 5.39 -36.44
C SER A 12 60.92 5.15 -36.45
N ILE A 13 60.45 4.10 -37.13
CA ILE A 13 59.01 3.75 -37.28
C ILE A 13 58.68 2.30 -36.90
N GLY A 14 59.67 1.52 -36.44
CA GLY A 14 59.46 0.16 -35.91
C GLY A 14 58.98 -0.89 -36.93
N ALA A 15 59.31 -0.75 -38.21
CA ALA A 15 58.83 -1.64 -39.27
C ALA A 15 59.88 -1.96 -40.34
N TRP A 16 59.70 -3.10 -41.00
CA TRP A 16 60.45 -3.53 -42.17
C TRP A 16 59.96 -2.80 -43.43
N VAL A 17 60.84 -2.10 -44.15
CA VAL A 17 60.52 -1.28 -45.33
C VAL A 17 61.25 -1.81 -46.56
N ALA A 18 60.57 -1.85 -47.72
CA ALA A 18 61.18 -2.21 -49.00
C ALA A 18 61.64 -0.96 -49.75
N THR A 19 62.95 -0.83 -50.00
CA THR A 19 63.54 0.26 -50.80
C THR A 19 64.10 -0.28 -52.11
N SER A 20 63.94 0.44 -53.23
CA SER A 20 64.54 0.07 -54.51
C SER A 20 65.90 0.75 -54.71
N GLU A 21 66.95 0.00 -55.02
CA GLU A 21 68.27 0.53 -55.36
C GLU A 21 68.67 0.11 -56.80
N LEU A 22 69.30 1.01 -57.56
CA LEU A 22 69.88 0.70 -58.88
C LEU A 22 71.30 0.17 -58.70
N ALA A 23 71.53 -1.12 -59.00
CA ALA A 23 72.87 -1.71 -58.97
C ALA A 23 73.52 -1.73 -60.37
N LYS A 24 74.69 -1.07 -60.46
CA LYS A 24 75.67 -1.15 -61.55
C LYS A 24 76.53 -2.40 -61.38
N SER A 25 76.70 -3.25 -62.40
CA SER A 25 77.65 -4.36 -62.35
C SER A 25 79.00 -3.97 -62.97
N LYS A 26 80.10 -4.23 -62.23
CA LYS A 26 81.48 -4.20 -62.73
C LYS A 26 82.25 -5.45 -62.25
N THR A 27 82.63 -6.27 -63.24
CA THR A 27 83.91 -6.98 -63.48
C THR A 27 84.57 -7.96 -62.48
N LYS A 28 84.79 -9.20 -63.01
CA LYS A 28 86.01 -10.04 -63.18
C LYS A 28 86.87 -10.58 -62.00
N THR A 29 87.28 -11.85 -62.19
CA THR A 29 88.62 -12.46 -61.95
C THR A 29 88.83 -13.60 -62.98
N LYS A 30 89.70 -13.49 -64.02
CA LYS A 30 91.10 -13.99 -64.21
C LYS A 30 91.31 -15.46 -63.75
N SER A 31 91.92 -16.42 -64.48
CA SER A 31 93.11 -16.49 -65.37
C SER A 31 93.06 -17.82 -66.18
N ASN A 32 93.73 -18.14 -67.30
CA ASN A 32 95.10 -17.86 -67.78
C ASN A 32 95.14 -17.62 -69.31
N VAL A 33 95.97 -16.65 -69.70
CA VAL A 33 96.39 -16.36 -71.07
C VAL A 33 97.82 -16.91 -71.24
N LEU A 34 98.10 -17.58 -72.36
CA LEU A 34 99.44 -17.78 -72.88
C LEU A 34 99.60 -16.87 -74.10
N ASN A 35 100.49 -15.89 -73.97
CA ASN A 35 100.92 -14.99 -75.03
C ASN A 35 101.86 -15.72 -75.99
N LEU A 36 101.66 -15.55 -77.30
CA LEU A 36 102.79 -15.30 -78.21
C LEU A 36 102.36 -14.45 -79.41
N SER A 37 102.77 -13.19 -79.35
CA SER A 37 103.29 -12.29 -80.38
C SER A 37 102.99 -12.55 -81.87
N ALA A 38 102.35 -11.54 -82.46
CA ALA A 38 102.60 -10.93 -83.78
C ALA A 38 103.44 -11.70 -84.83
N ALA A 39 102.78 -12.09 -85.92
CA ALA A 39 103.37 -12.09 -87.26
C ALA A 39 102.28 -11.76 -88.30
N ILE A 40 102.51 -10.67 -89.03
CA ILE A 40 101.83 -10.31 -90.27
C ILE A 40 102.19 -11.37 -91.33
N LEU A 41 101.20 -11.96 -92.01
CA LEU A 41 101.45 -12.62 -93.29
C LEU A 41 100.25 -12.47 -94.25
N VAL A 42 100.42 -11.56 -95.20
CA VAL A 42 99.81 -11.64 -96.52
C VAL A 42 100.33 -12.93 -97.15
N GLY A 43 99.48 -13.95 -97.21
CA GLY A 43 99.83 -15.26 -97.74
C GLY A 43 98.70 -15.74 -98.64
N ALA A 44 98.94 -15.67 -99.95
CA ALA A 44 98.13 -16.34 -100.94
C ALA A 44 97.88 -17.79 -100.51
N ILE A 45 96.62 -18.19 -100.38
CA ILE A 45 96.26 -19.61 -100.46
C ILE A 45 96.36 -19.98 -101.94
N SER A 46 97.60 -20.06 -102.41
CA SER A 46 97.97 -20.90 -103.53
C SER A 46 97.69 -22.33 -103.07
N PHE A 47 96.58 -22.88 -103.58
CA PHE A 47 96.36 -24.31 -103.61
C PHE A 47 97.64 -24.98 -104.13
N SER A 48 98.28 -25.81 -103.32
CA SER A 48 99.24 -26.77 -103.84
C SER A 48 98.46 -27.81 -104.68
N PRO A 49 98.89 -28.18 -105.90
CA PRO A 49 98.25 -29.22 -106.69
C PRO A 49 98.27 -30.64 -106.06
N ALA A 50 98.63 -30.78 -104.79
CA ALA A 50 98.89 -32.05 -104.11
C ALA A 50 98.08 -32.28 -102.82
N ALA A 51 97.16 -31.38 -102.44
CA ALA A 51 96.16 -31.64 -101.40
C ALA A 51 94.77 -32.00 -101.98
N PHE A 52 94.71 -32.17 -103.31
CA PHE A 52 93.80 -33.08 -104.02
C PHE A 52 94.48 -34.46 -104.12
N ALA A 53 94.88 -35.03 -102.99
CA ALA A 53 95.01 -36.48 -102.85
C ALA A 53 93.81 -36.88 -102.00
N ALA A 54 92.63 -37.07 -102.60
CA ALA A 54 92.30 -38.40 -103.11
C ALA A 54 92.66 -39.49 -102.10
N GLN A 55 92.09 -39.42 -100.90
CA GLN A 55 91.34 -40.55 -100.39
C GLN A 55 89.86 -40.10 -100.37
N ASN A 56 89.10 -40.57 -101.36
CA ASN A 56 87.63 -40.50 -101.41
C ASN A 56 86.94 -39.20 -101.89
N ILE A 57 87.59 -38.41 -102.75
CA ILE A 57 86.88 -37.39 -103.58
C ILE A 57 86.56 -38.01 -104.94
N GLY A 58 85.52 -38.83 -105.00
CA GLY A 58 84.96 -39.36 -106.24
C GLY A 58 83.99 -38.37 -106.86
N GLY A 59 83.97 -38.28 -108.20
CA GLY A 59 82.93 -37.56 -108.90
C GLY A 59 81.57 -38.20 -108.61
N GLY A 60 80.62 -37.42 -108.11
CA GLY A 60 79.22 -37.83 -108.06
C GLY A 60 78.55 -37.72 -109.44
N GLY A 61 77.34 -38.24 -109.58
CA GLY A 61 76.54 -38.10 -110.80
C GLY A 61 75.83 -36.74 -110.88
N GLY A 62 75.34 -36.37 -112.06
CA GLY A 62 74.46 -35.20 -112.21
C GLY A 62 75.06 -33.99 -112.94
N SER A 63 74.27 -32.91 -113.01
CA SER A 63 74.59 -31.72 -113.82
C SER A 63 75.31 -30.60 -113.06
N GLY A 64 75.34 -30.66 -111.73
CA GLY A 64 75.92 -29.67 -110.81
C GLY A 64 77.18 -30.16 -110.10
N THR A 65 77.45 -29.63 -108.90
CA THR A 65 78.63 -30.02 -108.09
C THR A 65 78.28 -31.22 -107.20
N SER A 66 78.70 -32.42 -107.60
CA SER A 66 78.46 -33.66 -106.83
C SER A 66 79.77 -34.27 -106.32
N ILE A 67 79.91 -34.46 -105.01
CA ILE A 67 81.13 -34.97 -104.35
C ILE A 67 80.80 -36.11 -103.37
N SER A 68 81.29 -37.33 -103.63
CA SER A 68 81.18 -38.48 -102.71
C SER A 68 82.25 -39.55 -102.99
N GLY A 69 82.41 -40.56 -102.12
CA GLY A 69 83.26 -41.72 -102.43
C GLY A 69 82.79 -42.50 -103.67
N THR A 70 83.70 -43.00 -104.50
CA THR A 70 83.37 -43.85 -105.66
C THR A 70 83.08 -45.29 -105.25
N ALA A 71 82.12 -45.93 -105.90
CA ALA A 71 81.57 -47.26 -105.60
C ALA A 71 82.56 -48.45 -105.59
N THR A 72 83.86 -48.23 -105.80
CA THR A 72 84.84 -49.29 -106.01
C THR A 72 85.82 -49.51 -104.87
N ARG A 73 85.91 -48.65 -103.83
CA ARG A 73 86.82 -48.96 -102.69
C ARG A 73 86.66 -48.26 -101.34
N ASP A 74 85.62 -47.47 -101.11
CA ASP A 74 85.19 -47.06 -99.77
C ASP A 74 83.67 -46.90 -99.79
N GLN A 75 82.97 -47.75 -99.03
CA GLN A 75 81.54 -48.02 -99.22
C GLN A 75 80.68 -46.82 -98.81
N CYS A 76 80.31 -45.98 -99.79
CA CYS A 76 78.99 -45.35 -99.76
C CYS A 76 77.94 -46.45 -100.00
N SER A 77 77.56 -47.19 -98.95
CA SER A 77 76.52 -48.23 -99.00
C SER A 77 75.16 -47.69 -99.44
N GLU A 78 74.94 -46.39 -99.28
CA GLU A 78 73.67 -45.71 -99.53
C GLU A 78 73.53 -45.21 -100.99
N GLY A 79 74.62 -45.18 -101.76
CA GLY A 79 74.70 -44.62 -103.12
C GLY A 79 75.69 -43.45 -103.26
N VAL A 80 75.96 -43.00 -104.49
CA VAL A 80 76.83 -41.83 -104.77
C VAL A 80 76.05 -40.51 -104.72
N ALA A 81 76.73 -39.38 -104.50
CA ALA A 81 76.11 -38.06 -104.57
C ALA A 81 75.57 -37.78 -105.99
N ASN A 82 74.40 -37.14 -106.10
CA ASN A 82 73.76 -36.85 -107.39
C ASN A 82 73.08 -35.47 -107.42
N THR A 83 73.35 -34.64 -108.44
CA THR A 83 72.69 -33.34 -108.62
C THR A 83 71.79 -33.31 -109.86
N SER A 84 70.56 -32.83 -109.74
CA SER A 84 69.66 -32.67 -110.91
C SER A 84 69.89 -31.36 -111.67
N GLY A 85 70.16 -30.25 -110.97
CA GLY A 85 70.38 -28.92 -111.55
C GLY A 85 71.85 -28.55 -111.73
N THR A 86 72.16 -27.68 -112.70
CA THR A 86 73.53 -27.22 -112.98
C THR A 86 74.12 -26.28 -111.93
N ARG A 87 73.28 -25.74 -111.04
CA ARG A 87 73.68 -24.83 -109.95
C ARG A 87 73.63 -25.50 -108.58
N ASP A 88 73.26 -26.77 -108.55
CA ASP A 88 73.06 -27.52 -107.32
C ASP A 88 74.39 -28.03 -106.77
N ILE A 89 74.42 -28.27 -105.46
CA ILE A 89 75.55 -28.83 -104.73
C ILE A 89 75.06 -30.06 -103.98
N ALA A 90 75.65 -31.23 -104.24
CA ALA A 90 75.44 -32.46 -103.46
C ALA A 90 76.79 -32.99 -102.95
N ILE A 91 76.97 -33.09 -101.63
CA ILE A 91 78.25 -33.51 -101.03
C ILE A 91 77.98 -34.54 -99.92
N GLY A 92 78.55 -35.74 -100.04
CA GLY A 92 78.34 -36.88 -99.12
C GLY A 92 77.70 -38.10 -99.80
N CYS A 93 77.89 -39.30 -99.24
CA CYS A 93 77.29 -40.53 -99.79
C CYS A 93 75.77 -40.40 -99.91
N ALA A 94 75.18 -40.73 -101.06
CA ALA A 94 73.75 -40.62 -101.36
C ALA A 94 73.14 -39.22 -101.20
N ALA A 95 73.96 -38.18 -101.06
CA ALA A 95 73.48 -36.81 -101.06
C ALA A 95 72.87 -36.51 -102.43
N LYS A 96 71.63 -36.04 -102.50
CA LYS A 96 70.94 -35.83 -103.78
C LYS A 96 70.20 -34.50 -103.87
N THR A 97 70.21 -33.89 -105.03
CA THR A 97 69.26 -32.85 -105.42
C THR A 97 68.41 -33.40 -106.57
N GLN A 98 67.09 -33.22 -106.52
CA GLN A 98 66.14 -33.82 -107.48
C GLN A 98 65.20 -32.81 -108.15
N GLY A 99 65.34 -31.51 -107.86
CA GLY A 99 64.53 -30.48 -108.49
C GLY A 99 64.75 -30.45 -110.01
N THR A 100 63.72 -30.80 -110.79
CA THR A 100 63.75 -30.76 -112.26
C THR A 100 62.91 -29.57 -112.75
N GLY A 101 63.45 -28.36 -112.65
CA GLY A 101 62.81 -27.14 -113.14
C GLY A 101 63.65 -25.89 -112.89
N SER A 102 63.38 -24.79 -113.59
CA SER A 102 63.97 -23.49 -113.28
C SER A 102 63.06 -22.74 -112.29
N SER A 103 63.37 -22.76 -111.00
CA SER A 103 62.71 -21.83 -110.06
C SER A 103 63.42 -20.49 -110.05
N ASN A 104 62.62 -19.43 -109.91
CA ASN A 104 63.05 -18.05 -110.06
C ASN A 104 63.00 -17.35 -108.70
N ILE A 105 64.10 -16.70 -108.31
CA ILE A 105 64.14 -15.84 -107.12
C ILE A 105 63.42 -14.54 -107.50
N ALA A 106 62.17 -14.40 -107.04
CA ALA A 106 61.36 -13.21 -107.27
C ALA A 106 61.59 -12.15 -106.18
N ASN A 107 61.59 -10.87 -106.56
CA ASN A 107 61.53 -9.77 -105.60
C ASN A 107 60.17 -9.81 -104.88
N ARG A 108 60.18 -10.15 -103.59
CA ARG A 108 58.96 -10.20 -102.76
C ARG A 108 58.52 -8.85 -102.21
N GLN A 109 59.12 -7.74 -102.69
CA GLN A 109 58.86 -6.36 -102.27
C GLN A 109 58.98 -6.18 -100.75
N ASN A 110 59.88 -6.93 -100.10
CA ASN A 110 60.12 -6.78 -98.67
C ASN A 110 60.82 -5.42 -98.42
N PRO A 111 60.17 -4.45 -97.75
CA PRO A 111 60.74 -3.12 -97.54
C PRO A 111 61.99 -3.14 -96.66
N TYR A 112 62.21 -4.21 -95.90
CA TYR A 112 63.38 -4.40 -95.03
C TYR A 112 64.55 -5.13 -95.73
N ASN A 113 64.37 -5.60 -96.96
CA ASN A 113 65.44 -6.18 -97.78
C ASN A 113 65.72 -5.26 -98.97
N ASN A 114 66.45 -4.18 -98.71
CA ASN A 114 66.76 -3.13 -99.69
C ASN A 114 68.02 -3.42 -100.52
N SER A 115 68.39 -4.69 -100.72
CA SER A 115 69.49 -5.05 -101.63
C SER A 115 69.08 -4.72 -103.07
N THR A 116 69.25 -3.45 -103.45
CA THR A 116 68.87 -2.85 -104.73
C THR A 116 69.64 -3.44 -105.91
N GLY A 117 70.76 -4.13 -105.65
CA GLY A 117 71.58 -4.78 -106.69
C GLY A 117 71.23 -6.25 -106.97
N ALA A 118 70.66 -6.99 -106.02
CA ALA A 118 70.50 -8.45 -106.16
C ALA A 118 69.21 -8.86 -106.91
N PHE A 119 68.21 -7.97 -107.00
CA PHE A 119 66.87 -8.30 -107.49
C PHE A 119 66.31 -7.36 -108.57
N ALA A 120 67.14 -6.47 -109.14
CA ALA A 120 66.77 -5.61 -110.27
C ALA A 120 67.04 -6.34 -111.61
N GLY A 121 65.98 -6.70 -112.35
CA GLY A 121 66.06 -7.33 -113.68
C GLY A 121 65.50 -8.76 -113.77
N ASN A 122 65.79 -9.45 -114.88
CA ASN A 122 65.31 -10.82 -115.17
C ASN A 122 65.52 -11.77 -113.99
N MET A 123 64.48 -12.56 -113.68
CA MET A 123 64.42 -13.56 -112.61
C MET A 123 65.74 -14.33 -112.45
N LYS A 124 66.33 -14.32 -111.25
CA LYS A 124 67.60 -15.01 -110.96
C LYS A 124 67.34 -16.47 -110.60
N GLN A 125 68.11 -17.38 -111.18
CA GLN A 125 68.10 -18.80 -110.83
C GLN A 125 69.15 -19.09 -109.77
N GLY A 126 68.79 -19.90 -108.78
CA GLY A 126 69.62 -20.35 -107.67
C GLY A 126 69.53 -21.87 -107.56
N GLY A 127 70.57 -22.49 -107.01
CA GLY A 127 70.66 -23.94 -106.85
C GLY A 127 70.10 -24.43 -105.52
N ALA A 128 69.90 -25.74 -105.43
CA ALA A 128 69.67 -26.46 -104.18
C ALA A 128 71.00 -26.99 -103.60
N ILE A 129 71.05 -27.16 -102.28
CA ILE A 129 72.24 -27.63 -101.55
C ILE A 129 71.86 -28.86 -100.72
N SER A 130 72.52 -29.99 -100.94
CA SER A 130 72.48 -31.22 -100.13
C SER A 130 73.88 -31.55 -99.61
N LEU A 131 74.09 -31.53 -98.30
CA LEU A 131 75.40 -31.77 -97.69
C LEU A 131 75.29 -32.74 -96.50
N GLY A 132 75.83 -33.95 -96.63
CA GLY A 132 75.78 -35.02 -95.63
C GLY A 132 75.33 -36.35 -96.22
N VAL A 133 75.57 -37.47 -95.51
CA VAL A 133 75.19 -38.80 -95.98
C VAL A 133 73.66 -38.91 -96.10
N GLY A 134 73.11 -39.21 -97.28
CA GLY A 134 71.67 -39.33 -97.54
C GLY A 134 70.90 -38.01 -97.54
N ALA A 135 71.59 -36.86 -97.48
CA ALA A 135 70.94 -35.54 -97.51
C ALA A 135 70.20 -35.34 -98.84
N THR A 136 68.96 -34.88 -98.83
CA THR A 136 68.09 -34.82 -100.00
C THR A 136 67.42 -33.45 -100.14
N THR A 137 67.49 -32.82 -101.29
CA THR A 137 66.65 -31.66 -101.66
C THR A 137 65.86 -31.98 -102.92
N GLU A 138 64.54 -32.16 -102.80
CA GLU A 138 63.69 -32.60 -103.92
C GLU A 138 63.23 -31.47 -104.83
N GLN A 139 63.25 -30.22 -104.35
CA GLN A 139 62.81 -29.03 -105.08
C GLN A 139 63.87 -27.93 -105.03
N ASN A 140 63.71 -26.93 -105.89
CA ASN A 140 64.67 -25.86 -106.09
C ASN A 140 64.78 -24.91 -104.88
N PHE A 141 65.95 -24.27 -104.72
CA PHE A 141 66.31 -23.39 -103.59
C PHE A 141 66.39 -24.07 -102.21
N GLY A 142 66.16 -25.38 -102.14
CA GLY A 142 66.25 -26.13 -100.91
C GLY A 142 67.67 -26.16 -100.36
N THR A 143 67.82 -26.21 -99.04
CA THR A 143 69.11 -26.43 -98.36
C THR A 143 68.97 -27.53 -97.32
N ALA A 144 69.47 -28.72 -97.61
CA ALA A 144 69.60 -29.86 -96.70
C ALA A 144 71.06 -29.99 -96.24
N ILE A 145 71.34 -29.87 -94.94
CA ILE A 145 72.68 -29.99 -94.37
C ILE A 145 72.63 -30.91 -93.13
N GLY A 146 73.27 -32.07 -93.19
CA GLY A 146 73.28 -33.10 -92.16
C GLY A 146 72.92 -34.48 -92.73
N SER A 147 73.32 -35.56 -92.04
CA SER A 147 73.02 -36.92 -92.53
C SER A 147 71.51 -37.16 -92.58
N TYR A 148 70.97 -37.55 -93.73
CA TYR A 148 69.55 -37.76 -94.01
C TYR A 148 68.66 -36.51 -93.85
N ALA A 149 69.25 -35.31 -93.77
CA ALA A 149 68.47 -34.07 -93.84
C ALA A 149 67.71 -34.02 -95.16
N THR A 150 66.42 -33.71 -95.15
CA THR A 150 65.55 -33.77 -96.33
C THR A 150 64.73 -32.49 -96.47
N THR A 151 64.77 -31.86 -97.64
CA THR A 151 63.83 -30.80 -98.03
C THR A 151 62.99 -31.25 -99.23
N THR A 152 61.67 -31.17 -99.19
CA THR A 152 60.81 -31.66 -100.30
C THR A 152 60.10 -30.59 -101.11
N ASP A 153 60.13 -29.33 -100.66
CA ASP A 153 59.42 -28.21 -101.32
C ASP A 153 60.34 -26.99 -101.49
N ILE A 154 59.87 -25.99 -102.23
CA ILE A 154 60.65 -24.85 -102.71
C ILE A 154 61.17 -24.02 -101.53
N ALA A 155 62.46 -23.67 -101.57
CA ALA A 155 63.13 -22.83 -100.59
C ALA A 155 63.05 -23.34 -99.13
N GLY A 156 62.83 -24.65 -98.93
CA GLY A 156 62.92 -25.27 -97.60
C GLY A 156 64.36 -25.38 -97.10
N ILE A 157 64.56 -25.30 -95.79
CA ILE A 157 65.88 -25.43 -95.16
C ILE A 157 65.80 -26.51 -94.10
N ALA A 158 66.57 -27.59 -94.22
CA ALA A 158 66.71 -28.65 -93.24
C ALA A 158 68.18 -28.74 -92.78
N ILE A 159 68.47 -28.44 -91.52
CA ILE A 159 69.84 -28.42 -90.97
C ILE A 159 69.91 -29.30 -89.72
N GLY A 160 70.55 -30.46 -89.82
CA GLY A 160 70.69 -31.43 -88.74
C GLY A 160 70.44 -32.87 -89.21
N THR A 161 70.85 -33.85 -88.41
CA THR A 161 70.68 -35.27 -88.75
C THR A 161 69.21 -35.64 -88.84
N ALA A 162 68.76 -36.12 -90.00
CA ALA A 162 67.37 -36.48 -90.31
C ALA A 162 66.37 -35.31 -90.13
N ALA A 163 66.83 -34.06 -90.19
CA ALA A 163 65.95 -32.90 -90.24
C ALA A 163 65.07 -32.95 -91.50
N LEU A 164 63.80 -32.56 -91.39
CA LEU A 164 62.81 -32.67 -92.46
C LEU A 164 62.10 -31.33 -92.67
N SER A 165 62.26 -30.72 -93.84
CA SER A 165 61.56 -29.50 -94.25
C SER A 165 60.67 -29.79 -95.46
N LYS A 166 59.37 -29.98 -95.29
CA LYS A 166 58.44 -30.29 -96.39
C LYS A 166 57.63 -29.12 -96.94
N GLY A 167 57.51 -28.00 -96.21
CA GLY A 167 56.72 -26.87 -96.67
C GLY A 167 57.50 -25.86 -97.50
N ASN A 168 56.79 -25.07 -98.31
CA ASN A 168 57.37 -23.94 -99.03
C ASN A 168 57.95 -22.91 -98.04
N THR A 169 59.23 -22.55 -98.20
CA THR A 169 59.95 -21.64 -97.28
C THR A 169 59.94 -22.14 -95.81
N ALA A 170 59.84 -23.45 -95.58
CA ALA A 170 59.90 -24.01 -94.24
C ALA A 170 61.35 -24.11 -93.73
N LEU A 171 61.53 -24.11 -92.40
CA LEU A 171 62.83 -24.17 -91.75
C LEU A 171 62.82 -25.24 -90.66
N ALA A 172 63.60 -26.30 -90.82
CA ALA A 172 63.82 -27.34 -89.83
C ALA A 172 65.30 -27.32 -89.40
N ILE A 173 65.60 -27.03 -88.14
CA ILE A 173 66.96 -27.05 -87.59
C ILE A 173 66.99 -27.94 -86.35
N GLY A 174 67.84 -28.97 -86.35
CA GLY A 174 68.02 -29.91 -85.24
C GLY A 174 67.94 -31.36 -85.70
N ARG A 175 68.26 -32.30 -84.81
CA ARG A 175 68.16 -33.73 -85.11
C ARG A 175 66.69 -34.13 -85.20
N GLN A 176 66.25 -34.71 -86.32
CA GLN A 176 64.86 -35.13 -86.55
C GLN A 176 63.80 -34.02 -86.39
N SER A 177 64.18 -32.74 -86.49
CA SER A 177 63.22 -31.64 -86.52
C SER A 177 62.37 -31.72 -87.80
N ALA A 178 61.07 -31.47 -87.73
CA ALA A 178 60.14 -31.56 -88.85
C ALA A 178 59.35 -30.26 -89.05
N ALA A 179 59.61 -29.52 -90.13
CA ALA A 179 58.83 -28.37 -90.56
C ALA A 179 58.05 -28.74 -91.85
N THR A 180 56.81 -29.21 -91.72
CA THR A 180 56.14 -29.90 -92.84
C THR A 180 55.08 -29.09 -93.59
N ALA A 181 54.75 -27.88 -93.13
CA ALA A 181 53.79 -27.00 -93.78
C ALA A 181 54.42 -25.68 -94.24
N ASP A 182 53.75 -24.96 -95.15
CA ASP A 182 54.23 -23.71 -95.71
C ASP A 182 54.59 -22.70 -94.60
N TYR A 183 55.77 -22.09 -94.72
CA TYR A 183 56.30 -21.09 -93.78
C TYR A 183 56.51 -21.58 -92.34
N ALA A 184 56.42 -22.89 -92.09
CA ALA A 184 56.60 -23.47 -90.77
C ALA A 184 58.08 -23.47 -90.36
N GLN A 185 58.36 -23.26 -89.07
CA GLN A 185 59.72 -23.18 -88.53
C GLN A 185 59.85 -24.09 -87.30
N ALA A 186 60.64 -25.16 -87.40
CA ALA A 186 60.95 -26.09 -86.32
C ALA A 186 62.44 -25.98 -85.95
N LEU A 187 62.77 -25.47 -84.76
CA LEU A 187 64.14 -25.28 -84.28
C LEU A 187 64.34 -26.05 -82.96
N GLY A 188 65.00 -27.21 -83.01
CA GLY A 188 65.28 -28.05 -81.86
C GLY A 188 65.30 -29.53 -82.23
N ASN A 189 65.78 -30.38 -81.32
CA ASN A 189 65.76 -31.83 -81.57
C ASN A 189 64.31 -32.34 -81.54
N VAL A 190 63.90 -33.05 -82.59
CA VAL A 190 62.56 -33.64 -82.70
C VAL A 190 61.42 -32.61 -82.60
N ALA A 191 61.71 -31.33 -82.84
CA ALA A 191 60.69 -30.27 -82.89
C ALA A 191 59.80 -30.45 -84.13
N ALA A 192 58.50 -30.19 -84.02
CA ALA A 192 57.53 -30.39 -85.11
C ALA A 192 56.69 -29.13 -85.36
N ALA A 193 56.94 -28.44 -86.47
CA ALA A 193 56.10 -27.34 -86.96
C ALA A 193 55.32 -27.80 -88.20
N THR A 194 54.07 -28.21 -88.01
CA THR A 194 53.25 -28.84 -89.06
C THR A 194 52.05 -28.00 -89.49
N GLY A 195 51.78 -26.88 -88.81
CA GLY A 195 50.79 -25.88 -89.20
C GLY A 195 51.38 -24.82 -90.15
N LYS A 196 50.57 -24.23 -91.04
CA LYS A 196 51.08 -23.16 -91.92
C LYS A 196 51.46 -21.92 -91.10
N GLY A 197 52.67 -21.42 -91.32
CA GLY A 197 53.23 -20.29 -90.56
C GLY A 197 53.44 -20.57 -89.08
N SER A 198 53.50 -21.85 -88.67
CA SER A 198 53.71 -22.21 -87.28
C SER A 198 55.18 -22.16 -86.88
N LEU A 199 55.45 -21.96 -85.58
CA LEU A 199 56.80 -21.88 -85.02
C LEU A 199 56.92 -22.84 -83.84
N ALA A 200 57.78 -23.85 -83.96
CA ALA A 200 58.14 -24.76 -82.89
C ALA A 200 59.62 -24.56 -82.51
N ILE A 201 59.93 -24.23 -81.26
CA ILE A 201 61.31 -24.05 -80.77
C ILE A 201 61.53 -24.85 -79.48
N GLY A 202 62.54 -25.73 -79.49
CA GLY A 202 62.96 -26.58 -78.38
C GLY A 202 62.77 -28.08 -78.65
N HIS A 203 63.26 -28.93 -77.74
CA HIS A 203 63.16 -30.39 -77.90
C HIS A 203 61.69 -30.83 -77.91
N SER A 204 61.26 -31.64 -78.88
CA SER A 204 59.87 -32.13 -78.98
C SER A 204 58.75 -31.05 -78.93
N ALA A 205 59.08 -29.78 -79.15
CA ALA A 205 58.07 -28.72 -79.23
C ALA A 205 57.23 -28.92 -80.50
N THR A 206 55.91 -28.80 -80.39
CA THR A 206 54.98 -29.18 -81.46
C THR A 206 53.97 -28.07 -81.75
N ALA A 207 54.05 -27.46 -82.92
CA ALA A 207 53.15 -26.41 -83.41
C ALA A 207 52.39 -26.87 -84.66
N GLU A 208 51.17 -27.37 -84.48
CA GLU A 208 50.32 -27.97 -85.53
C GLU A 208 49.27 -26.98 -86.08
N GLY A 209 48.90 -25.95 -85.30
CA GLY A 209 47.86 -25.00 -85.69
C GLY A 209 48.32 -23.95 -86.72
N TYR A 210 47.38 -23.38 -87.47
CA TYR A 210 47.65 -22.25 -88.36
C TYR A 210 48.18 -21.06 -87.56
N ARG A 211 49.39 -20.58 -87.89
CA ARG A 211 50.13 -19.54 -87.15
C ARG A 211 50.36 -19.85 -85.66
N ALA A 212 50.35 -21.12 -85.28
CA ALA A 212 50.57 -21.52 -83.89
C ALA A 212 52.04 -21.37 -83.48
N ILE A 213 52.29 -21.06 -82.21
CA ILE A 213 53.64 -20.88 -81.66
C ILE A 213 53.82 -21.80 -80.45
N ALA A 214 54.74 -22.75 -80.53
CA ALA A 214 55.17 -23.61 -79.43
C ALA A 214 56.65 -23.35 -79.13
N ILE A 215 56.97 -22.80 -77.96
CA ILE A 215 58.36 -22.52 -77.56
C ILE A 215 58.59 -23.09 -76.16
N GLY A 216 59.46 -24.09 -76.06
CA GLY A 216 59.76 -24.76 -74.81
C GLY A 216 60.30 -26.16 -75.03
N SER A 217 60.63 -26.84 -73.96
CA SER A 217 61.05 -28.24 -74.02
C SER A 217 60.39 -28.99 -72.87
N PRO A 218 59.92 -30.23 -73.10
CA PRO A 218 59.56 -31.13 -72.01
C PRO A 218 60.78 -31.33 -71.10
N ASP A 219 60.54 -31.92 -69.94
CA ASP A 219 61.62 -32.36 -69.07
C ASP A 219 62.51 -33.39 -69.80
N ILE A 220 63.71 -32.96 -70.15
CA ILE A 220 64.65 -33.73 -70.97
C ILE A 220 65.31 -34.87 -70.16
N GLU A 221 65.30 -34.80 -68.82
CA GLU A 221 65.79 -35.88 -67.96
C GLU A 221 64.91 -37.14 -68.08
N ASN A 222 63.66 -36.96 -68.49
CA ASN A 222 62.66 -38.01 -68.68
C ASN A 222 62.53 -38.48 -70.15
N ALA A 223 63.38 -38.00 -71.07
CA ALA A 223 63.40 -38.44 -72.45
C ALA A 223 64.14 -39.78 -72.57
N GLY A 224 63.45 -40.83 -73.04
CA GLY A 224 64.04 -42.15 -73.19
C GLY A 224 65.22 -42.19 -74.18
N SER A 225 65.99 -43.27 -74.09
CA SER A 225 67.07 -43.54 -75.02
C SER A 225 66.54 -44.18 -76.30
N VAL A 226 66.79 -43.55 -77.46
CA VAL A 226 66.54 -44.17 -78.77
C VAL A 226 67.88 -44.60 -79.33
N ALA A 227 68.02 -45.91 -79.63
CA ALA A 227 69.25 -46.47 -80.20
C ALA A 227 70.54 -46.08 -79.44
N GLY A 228 70.50 -46.07 -78.10
CA GLY A 228 71.65 -45.78 -77.23
C GLY A 228 71.96 -44.29 -76.98
N GLN A 229 71.18 -43.37 -77.54
CA GLN A 229 71.34 -41.93 -77.32
C GLN A 229 70.33 -41.43 -76.28
N ALA A 230 70.81 -40.99 -75.12
CA ALA A 230 69.96 -40.36 -74.10
C ALA A 230 69.37 -39.03 -74.61
N GLY A 231 68.14 -38.71 -74.23
CA GLY A 231 67.51 -37.45 -74.65
C GLY A 231 67.01 -37.43 -76.09
N ALA A 232 66.91 -38.60 -76.75
CA ALA A 232 66.64 -38.68 -78.17
C ALA A 232 65.19 -38.96 -78.56
N GLU A 233 64.39 -39.49 -77.63
CA GLU A 233 62.99 -39.87 -77.85
C GLU A 233 62.06 -38.65 -78.06
N TYR A 234 61.10 -38.78 -78.98
CA TYR A 234 59.99 -37.83 -79.11
C TYR A 234 59.07 -37.94 -77.89
N GLN A 235 59.00 -36.91 -77.08
CA GLN A 235 58.16 -36.92 -75.89
C GLN A 235 56.77 -36.40 -76.23
N SER A 236 55.83 -37.31 -76.51
CA SER A 236 54.43 -36.94 -76.74
C SER A 236 53.71 -36.45 -75.47
N LYS A 237 54.23 -36.84 -74.30
CA LYS A 237 53.74 -36.39 -72.99
C LYS A 237 54.57 -35.21 -72.51
N MET A 238 53.88 -34.19 -72.00
CA MET A 238 54.49 -32.95 -71.49
C MET A 238 55.32 -32.18 -72.53
N ALA A 239 55.11 -32.41 -73.83
CA ALA A 239 55.64 -31.55 -74.87
C ALA A 239 54.96 -30.17 -74.84
N THR A 240 55.72 -29.14 -75.15
CA THR A 240 55.15 -27.82 -75.45
C THR A 240 54.37 -27.92 -76.75
N LYS A 241 53.05 -27.75 -76.68
CA LYS A 241 52.13 -28.09 -77.77
C LYS A 241 51.17 -26.95 -78.09
N ALA A 242 51.20 -26.45 -79.33
CA ALA A 242 50.31 -25.43 -79.85
C ALA A 242 49.57 -25.96 -81.10
N THR A 243 48.35 -26.49 -80.95
CA THR A 243 47.60 -27.10 -82.06
C THR A 243 46.42 -26.28 -82.55
N GLY A 244 45.96 -25.33 -81.75
CA GLY A 244 44.88 -24.44 -82.13
C GLY A 244 45.34 -23.41 -83.17
N LYS A 245 44.41 -22.95 -84.00
CA LYS A 245 44.66 -21.78 -84.86
C LYS A 245 45.00 -20.56 -83.99
N ASP A 246 46.07 -19.83 -84.34
CA ASP A 246 46.54 -18.66 -83.61
C ASP A 246 46.87 -18.96 -82.12
N SER A 247 47.14 -20.22 -81.78
CA SER A 247 47.47 -20.63 -80.41
C SER A 247 48.93 -20.38 -80.05
N ILE A 248 49.21 -20.09 -78.78
CA ILE A 248 50.55 -19.83 -78.28
C ILE A 248 50.79 -20.65 -77.02
N ALA A 249 51.81 -21.52 -77.04
CA ALA A 249 52.31 -22.28 -75.91
C ALA A 249 53.77 -21.91 -75.63
N PHE A 250 54.04 -21.35 -74.43
CA PHE A 250 55.37 -20.88 -74.03
C PHE A 250 55.76 -21.45 -72.66
N GLY A 251 56.80 -22.30 -72.62
CA GLY A 251 57.25 -23.00 -71.41
C GLY A 251 57.22 -24.52 -71.57
N GLY A 252 57.98 -25.23 -70.73
CA GLY A 252 58.08 -26.69 -70.80
C GLY A 252 56.75 -27.38 -70.46
N GLY A 253 56.20 -28.15 -71.39
CA GLY A 253 54.89 -28.79 -71.23
C GLY A 253 53.68 -27.86 -71.27
N ALA A 254 53.83 -26.62 -71.75
CA ALA A 254 52.68 -25.75 -72.01
C ALA A 254 51.83 -26.30 -73.16
N VAL A 255 50.51 -26.29 -73.03
CA VAL A 255 49.56 -26.86 -73.99
C VAL A 255 48.49 -25.83 -74.35
N ALA A 256 48.42 -25.44 -75.62
CA ALA A 256 47.44 -24.52 -76.19
C ALA A 256 46.76 -25.18 -77.41
N THR A 257 45.58 -25.76 -77.22
CA THR A 257 45.01 -26.71 -78.20
C THR A 257 43.87 -26.18 -79.06
N GLN A 258 43.27 -25.04 -78.68
CA GLN A 258 42.09 -24.47 -79.35
C GLN A 258 42.38 -23.11 -80.00
N GLU A 259 41.44 -22.61 -80.82
CA GLU A 259 41.57 -21.32 -81.49
C GLU A 259 41.83 -20.18 -80.49
N ASN A 260 42.84 -19.34 -80.74
CA ASN A 260 43.24 -18.21 -79.92
C ASN A 260 43.54 -18.56 -78.44
N SER A 261 43.94 -19.80 -78.16
CA SER A 261 44.36 -20.23 -76.81
C SER A 261 45.78 -19.75 -76.49
N LEU A 262 46.00 -19.31 -75.25
CA LEU A 262 47.29 -18.80 -74.77
C LEU A 262 47.71 -19.53 -73.50
N ALA A 263 48.78 -20.33 -73.58
CA ALA A 263 49.39 -21.01 -72.45
C ALA A 263 50.82 -20.50 -72.22
N ILE A 264 51.08 -19.86 -71.07
CA ILE A 264 52.41 -19.35 -70.69
C ILE A 264 52.79 -19.86 -69.30
N GLY A 265 53.79 -20.73 -69.22
CA GLY A 265 54.29 -21.33 -67.99
C GLY A 265 54.60 -22.81 -68.15
N ALA A 266 55.36 -23.39 -67.22
CA ALA A 266 55.59 -24.83 -67.25
C ALA A 266 54.27 -25.56 -66.95
N PHE A 267 53.89 -26.54 -67.77
CA PHE A 267 52.65 -27.32 -67.62
C PHE A 267 51.35 -26.50 -67.61
N SER A 268 51.36 -25.27 -68.15
CA SER A 268 50.13 -24.48 -68.31
C SER A 268 49.26 -25.08 -69.42
N GLU A 269 47.96 -25.19 -69.21
CA GLU A 269 47.00 -25.77 -70.14
C GLU A 269 45.90 -24.76 -70.48
N SER A 270 45.85 -24.33 -71.74
CA SER A 270 44.80 -23.50 -72.32
C SER A 270 44.09 -24.32 -73.40
N THR A 271 43.03 -25.02 -73.00
CA THR A 271 42.34 -26.01 -73.86
C THR A 271 40.92 -25.61 -74.23
N GLY A 272 40.46 -24.42 -73.84
CA GLY A 272 39.24 -23.80 -74.35
C GLY A 272 39.53 -22.79 -75.46
N ALA A 273 38.56 -22.52 -76.33
CA ALA A 273 38.67 -21.49 -77.34
C ALA A 273 38.77 -20.09 -76.69
N LYS A 274 39.68 -19.24 -77.20
CA LYS A 274 39.96 -17.89 -76.67
C LYS A 274 40.32 -17.88 -75.17
N SER A 275 40.86 -18.98 -74.65
CA SER A 275 41.23 -19.10 -73.24
C SER A 275 42.65 -18.63 -72.98
N VAL A 276 42.95 -18.24 -71.73
CA VAL A 276 44.26 -17.76 -71.29
C VAL A 276 44.66 -18.49 -70.02
N ALA A 277 45.80 -19.18 -70.03
CA ALA A 277 46.43 -19.82 -68.87
C ALA A 277 47.87 -19.30 -68.70
N ILE A 278 48.12 -18.56 -67.61
CA ILE A 278 49.42 -17.96 -67.31
C ILE A 278 49.86 -18.38 -65.90
N GLY A 279 50.98 -19.11 -65.80
CA GLY A 279 51.54 -19.63 -64.56
C GLY A 279 51.85 -21.12 -64.64
N THR A 280 52.67 -21.62 -63.71
CA THR A 280 53.02 -23.04 -63.65
C THR A 280 51.78 -23.87 -63.32
N GLY A 281 51.43 -24.84 -64.16
CA GLY A 281 50.24 -25.69 -63.93
C GLY A 281 48.89 -24.96 -63.99
N ALA A 282 48.83 -23.74 -64.53
CA ALA A 282 47.58 -22.99 -64.73
C ALA A 282 46.68 -23.69 -65.76
N LYS A 283 45.38 -23.84 -65.50
CA LYS A 283 44.45 -24.64 -66.33
C LYS A 283 43.19 -23.87 -66.74
N ALA A 284 43.20 -23.29 -67.93
CA ALA A 284 42.05 -22.67 -68.59
C ALA A 284 41.38 -23.67 -69.54
N LYS A 285 40.53 -24.55 -68.98
CA LYS A 285 40.00 -25.73 -69.71
C LYS A 285 38.81 -25.44 -70.62
N LYS A 286 38.22 -24.26 -70.51
CA LYS A 286 36.91 -23.90 -71.08
C LYS A 286 36.96 -22.60 -71.85
N ASP A 287 35.92 -22.35 -72.64
CA ASP A 287 35.91 -21.25 -73.60
C ASP A 287 35.87 -19.91 -72.88
N ASN A 288 36.64 -18.93 -73.38
CA ASN A 288 36.79 -17.58 -72.80
C ASN A 288 37.29 -17.56 -71.34
N ALA A 289 37.85 -18.67 -70.84
CA ALA A 289 38.36 -18.72 -69.48
C ALA A 289 39.69 -17.97 -69.32
N VAL A 290 39.87 -17.29 -68.19
CA VAL A 290 41.09 -16.53 -67.86
C VAL A 290 41.68 -17.03 -66.55
N VAL A 291 42.87 -17.61 -66.62
CA VAL A 291 43.57 -18.23 -65.50
C VAL A 291 44.97 -17.64 -65.38
N ILE A 292 45.25 -17.02 -64.23
CA ILE A 292 46.53 -16.37 -63.95
C ILE A 292 46.98 -16.77 -62.54
N GLY A 293 47.92 -17.72 -62.44
CA GLY A 293 48.47 -18.18 -61.16
C GLY A 293 49.00 -19.60 -61.19
N ASP A 294 49.94 -19.90 -60.29
CA ASP A 294 50.47 -21.26 -60.09
C ASP A 294 49.33 -22.20 -59.67
N GLN A 295 49.07 -23.26 -60.43
CA GLN A 295 48.01 -24.26 -60.18
C GLN A 295 46.59 -23.66 -60.10
N ALA A 296 46.37 -22.47 -60.68
CA ALA A 296 45.04 -21.89 -60.80
C ALA A 296 44.23 -22.65 -61.86
N GLU A 297 42.90 -22.72 -61.71
CA GLU A 297 42.06 -23.50 -62.60
C GLU A 297 40.66 -22.90 -62.78
N THR A 298 40.13 -23.01 -64.00
CA THR A 298 38.73 -22.72 -64.33
C THR A 298 38.14 -23.91 -65.06
N THR A 299 36.99 -24.39 -64.60
CA THR A 299 36.30 -25.56 -65.18
C THR A 299 35.00 -25.21 -65.91
N PHE A 300 34.65 -23.93 -66.01
CA PHE A 300 33.44 -23.40 -66.66
C PHE A 300 33.76 -22.31 -67.69
N ASP A 301 32.85 -22.13 -68.65
CA ASP A 301 32.95 -21.09 -69.67
C ASP A 301 32.92 -19.68 -69.04
N GLY A 302 33.79 -18.79 -69.52
CA GLY A 302 33.91 -17.42 -69.00
C GLY A 302 34.44 -17.31 -67.56
N GLY A 303 34.85 -18.41 -66.93
CA GLY A 303 35.40 -18.41 -65.58
C GLY A 303 36.73 -17.66 -65.49
N VAL A 304 36.94 -16.92 -64.39
CA VAL A 304 38.19 -16.20 -64.12
C VAL A 304 38.81 -16.70 -62.82
N ALA A 305 40.07 -17.14 -62.85
CA ALA A 305 40.81 -17.54 -61.65
C ALA A 305 42.17 -16.82 -61.61
N VAL A 306 42.38 -15.97 -60.60
CA VAL A 306 43.59 -15.15 -60.47
C VAL A 306 44.20 -15.32 -59.08
N GLY A 307 45.36 -15.96 -59.00
CA GLY A 307 46.07 -16.28 -57.76
C GLY A 307 46.50 -17.75 -57.70
N LYS A 308 47.57 -18.04 -56.95
CA LYS A 308 48.06 -19.42 -56.76
C LYS A 308 46.95 -20.31 -56.21
N GLY A 309 46.61 -21.41 -56.88
CA GLY A 309 45.59 -22.36 -56.45
C GLY A 309 44.15 -21.84 -56.53
N ALA A 310 43.90 -20.67 -57.12
CA ALA A 310 42.56 -20.13 -57.28
C ALA A 310 41.72 -21.03 -58.22
N ARG A 311 40.47 -21.31 -57.86
CA ARG A 311 39.58 -22.20 -58.62
C ARG A 311 38.23 -21.55 -58.88
N SER A 312 37.90 -21.35 -60.15
CA SER A 312 36.54 -21.00 -60.57
C SER A 312 35.80 -22.26 -61.03
N GLU A 313 34.87 -22.71 -60.20
CA GLU A 313 34.08 -23.94 -60.33
C GLU A 313 32.59 -23.62 -60.55
N ALA A 314 32.28 -22.47 -61.13
CA ALA A 314 30.92 -22.06 -61.46
C ALA A 314 30.89 -21.16 -62.72
N GLU A 315 29.73 -21.14 -63.37
CA GLU A 315 29.47 -20.28 -64.54
C GLU A 315 29.56 -18.79 -64.15
N ASN A 316 30.11 -17.96 -65.05
CA ASN A 316 30.25 -16.50 -64.85
C ASN A 316 30.86 -16.09 -63.50
N SER A 317 31.79 -16.89 -62.97
CA SER A 317 32.34 -16.71 -61.63
C SER A 317 33.83 -16.38 -61.62
N ILE A 318 34.24 -15.59 -60.63
CA ILE A 318 35.59 -15.06 -60.49
C ILE A 318 36.16 -15.52 -59.14
N ALA A 319 37.26 -16.26 -59.16
CA ALA A 319 38.05 -16.59 -57.98
C ALA A 319 39.31 -15.71 -57.93
N LEU A 320 39.40 -14.83 -56.93
CA LEU A 320 40.46 -13.83 -56.80
C LEU A 320 41.25 -14.02 -55.50
N GLY A 321 42.55 -14.25 -55.62
CA GLY A 321 43.47 -14.47 -54.49
C GLY A 321 43.95 -15.91 -54.38
N LYS A 322 44.97 -16.13 -53.53
CA LYS A 322 45.55 -17.46 -53.29
C LYS A 322 44.48 -18.42 -52.74
N ASP A 323 44.37 -19.59 -53.34
CA ASP A 323 43.44 -20.67 -52.97
C ASP A 323 41.96 -20.24 -52.91
N SER A 324 41.59 -19.11 -53.52
CA SER A 324 40.19 -18.67 -53.55
C SER A 324 39.36 -19.63 -54.39
N LYS A 325 38.16 -19.96 -53.90
CA LYS A 325 37.27 -20.92 -54.55
C LYS A 325 35.92 -20.27 -54.85
N ALA A 326 35.57 -20.17 -56.13
CA ALA A 326 34.27 -19.67 -56.57
C ALA A 326 33.38 -20.84 -56.98
N THR A 327 32.44 -21.21 -56.11
CA THR A 327 31.43 -22.26 -56.36
C THR A 327 30.06 -21.64 -56.60
N GLN A 328 29.16 -22.38 -57.26
CA GLN A 328 27.84 -21.85 -57.63
C GLN A 328 27.02 -21.50 -56.38
N ALA A 329 26.54 -20.26 -56.31
CA ALA A 329 25.60 -19.87 -55.26
C ALA A 329 24.25 -20.59 -55.49
N THR A 330 23.75 -21.27 -54.46
CA THR A 330 22.43 -21.92 -54.47
C THR A 330 21.58 -21.38 -53.31
N GLY A 331 20.26 -21.28 -53.51
CA GLY A 331 19.30 -20.78 -52.50
C GLY A 331 18.88 -19.32 -52.66
N GLU A 332 18.23 -18.79 -51.62
CA GLU A 332 17.74 -17.41 -51.56
C GLU A 332 18.63 -16.52 -50.67
N SER A 333 18.66 -15.22 -50.99
CA SER A 333 19.26 -14.21 -50.12
C SER A 333 18.63 -14.22 -48.73
N PHE A 334 19.46 -14.23 -47.69
CA PHE A 334 19.05 -14.39 -46.29
C PHE A 334 17.91 -13.43 -45.87
N LEU A 335 18.01 -12.15 -46.27
CA LEU A 335 17.09 -11.09 -45.87
C LEU A 335 15.98 -10.82 -46.88
N THR A 336 16.30 -10.76 -48.18
CA THR A 336 15.33 -10.35 -49.21
C THR A 336 14.55 -11.52 -49.81
N LYS A 337 14.95 -12.77 -49.52
CA LYS A 337 14.37 -14.00 -50.08
C LYS A 337 14.38 -14.03 -51.62
N LYS A 338 15.21 -13.21 -52.26
CA LYS A 338 15.40 -13.24 -53.72
C LYS A 338 16.35 -14.38 -54.08
N ALA A 339 16.09 -15.07 -55.19
CA ALA A 339 16.99 -16.09 -55.72
C ALA A 339 18.40 -15.54 -55.93
N ALA A 340 19.42 -16.31 -55.55
CA ALA A 340 20.81 -15.92 -55.73
C ALA A 340 21.15 -15.83 -57.24
N PRO A 341 21.85 -14.77 -57.69
CA PRO A 341 22.43 -14.73 -59.04
C PRO A 341 23.40 -15.90 -59.27
N THR A 342 23.49 -16.37 -60.52
CA THR A 342 24.26 -17.58 -60.87
C THR A 342 25.78 -17.40 -60.82
N GLY A 343 26.30 -16.18 -60.97
CA GLY A 343 27.73 -15.86 -60.91
C GLY A 343 28.17 -15.29 -59.56
N VAL A 344 29.35 -15.69 -59.08
CA VAL A 344 29.92 -15.21 -57.82
C VAL A 344 31.33 -14.63 -58.00
N LEU A 345 31.65 -13.58 -57.24
CA LEU A 345 33.03 -13.15 -56.99
C LEU A 345 33.47 -13.70 -55.63
N SER A 346 34.38 -14.67 -55.65
CA SER A 346 34.98 -15.23 -54.43
C SER A 346 36.38 -14.67 -54.19
N VAL A 347 36.61 -14.17 -52.97
CA VAL A 347 37.91 -13.64 -52.53
C VAL A 347 38.65 -14.59 -51.56
N GLY A 348 38.11 -15.80 -51.32
CA GLY A 348 38.65 -16.81 -50.40
C GLY A 348 37.99 -18.17 -50.59
N ASP A 349 38.16 -19.07 -49.63
CA ASP A 349 37.41 -20.34 -49.53
C ASP A 349 36.77 -20.42 -48.13
N VAL A 350 35.87 -21.37 -47.91
CA VAL A 350 35.23 -21.59 -46.61
C VAL A 350 36.30 -21.88 -45.55
N GLY A 351 36.34 -21.09 -44.47
CA GLY A 351 37.36 -21.15 -43.42
C GLY A 351 38.67 -20.43 -43.74
N ALA A 352 38.79 -19.83 -44.93
CA ALA A 352 39.91 -19.02 -45.40
C ALA A 352 39.42 -17.72 -46.05
N GLU A 353 38.41 -17.09 -45.47
CA GLU A 353 37.79 -15.86 -45.96
C GLU A 353 38.75 -14.66 -45.85
N ARG A 354 38.59 -13.68 -46.75
CA ARG A 354 39.39 -12.45 -46.74
C ARG A 354 38.53 -11.22 -46.47
N ARG A 355 39.05 -10.30 -45.64
CA ARG A 355 38.47 -8.96 -45.47
C ARG A 355 38.69 -8.14 -46.73
N ILE A 356 37.61 -7.56 -47.26
CA ILE A 356 37.69 -6.50 -48.28
C ILE A 356 37.81 -5.17 -47.52
N GLN A 357 38.92 -4.46 -47.69
CA GLN A 357 39.23 -3.22 -46.98
C GLN A 357 39.11 -2.01 -47.92
N ASN A 358 38.91 -0.81 -47.36
CA ASN A 358 38.67 0.44 -48.10
C ASN A 358 37.40 0.43 -48.99
N VAL A 359 36.35 -0.26 -48.52
CA VAL A 359 35.02 -0.20 -49.12
C VAL A 359 34.31 1.05 -48.56
N ALA A 360 33.85 1.93 -49.45
CA ALA A 360 33.04 3.09 -49.07
C ALA A 360 31.61 2.66 -48.69
N ASP A 361 30.92 3.49 -47.91
CA ASP A 361 29.52 3.24 -47.55
C ASP A 361 28.65 3.19 -48.82
N GLY A 362 27.87 2.11 -48.98
CA GLY A 362 26.99 1.92 -50.12
C GLY A 362 25.89 2.97 -50.20
N ALA A 363 25.67 3.53 -51.39
CA ALA A 363 24.66 4.55 -51.64
C ALA A 363 23.37 4.00 -52.26
N VAL A 364 23.40 2.79 -52.84
CA VAL A 364 22.26 2.09 -53.44
C VAL A 364 22.21 0.62 -53.03
N ASP A 365 21.06 -0.04 -53.22
CA ASP A 365 20.79 -1.43 -52.74
C ASP A 365 21.80 -2.50 -53.21
N SER A 366 22.51 -2.27 -54.31
CA SER A 366 23.49 -3.21 -54.87
C SER A 366 24.92 -3.01 -54.36
N ASP A 367 25.17 -1.97 -53.56
CA ASP A 367 26.51 -1.69 -53.04
C ASP A 367 26.82 -2.59 -51.83
N ALA A 368 28.13 -2.81 -51.58
CA ALA A 368 28.56 -3.56 -50.41
C ALA A 368 28.35 -2.75 -49.13
N ALA A 369 27.68 -3.34 -48.14
CA ALA A 369 27.52 -2.72 -46.83
C ALA A 369 28.85 -2.72 -46.05
N THR A 370 29.25 -1.58 -45.51
CA THR A 370 30.41 -1.51 -44.60
C THR A 370 30.03 -1.88 -43.17
N VAL A 371 31.02 -2.20 -42.32
CA VAL A 371 30.79 -2.34 -40.87
C VAL A 371 30.28 -1.03 -40.26
N GLY A 372 30.60 0.12 -40.84
CA GLY A 372 30.07 1.43 -40.42
C GLY A 372 28.56 1.52 -40.64
N GLN A 373 28.08 1.18 -41.84
CA GLN A 373 26.66 1.13 -42.15
C GLN A 373 25.92 0.10 -41.29
N LEU A 374 26.51 -1.07 -41.05
CA LEU A 374 25.91 -2.10 -40.20
C LEU A 374 25.79 -1.66 -38.73
N LYS A 375 26.79 -0.92 -38.21
CA LYS A 375 26.71 -0.32 -36.86
C LYS A 375 25.67 0.79 -36.78
N ALA A 376 25.53 1.60 -37.83
CA ALA A 376 24.51 2.65 -37.90
C ALA A 376 23.08 2.08 -38.05
N ALA A 377 22.93 0.93 -38.72
CA ALA A 377 21.65 0.26 -38.92
C ALA A 377 21.14 -0.52 -37.69
N ARG A 378 21.77 -0.39 -36.50
CA ARG A 378 21.26 -0.99 -35.27
C ARG A 378 19.85 -0.45 -34.97
N THR A 379 18.90 -1.36 -34.82
CA THR A 379 17.52 -1.02 -34.50
C THR A 379 17.45 -0.40 -33.10
N HIS A 380 17.09 0.88 -33.03
CA HIS A 380 16.69 1.52 -31.78
C HIS A 380 15.19 1.22 -31.61
N TYR A 381 14.84 0.31 -30.71
CA TYR A 381 13.43 -0.09 -30.50
C TYR A 381 12.57 1.03 -29.92
N VAL A 382 13.18 2.09 -29.38
CA VAL A 382 12.49 3.23 -28.80
C VAL A 382 13.08 4.53 -29.35
N SER A 383 12.21 5.42 -29.84
CA SER A 383 12.59 6.76 -30.28
C SER A 383 12.71 7.68 -29.06
N VAL A 384 13.88 8.28 -28.88
CA VAL A 384 14.13 9.27 -27.84
C VAL A 384 14.66 10.53 -28.52
N ASN A 385 13.93 11.63 -28.41
CA ASN A 385 14.39 12.92 -28.91
C ASN A 385 15.35 13.54 -27.88
N ASP A 386 16.64 13.54 -28.18
CA ASP A 386 17.73 14.11 -27.40
C ASP A 386 18.09 15.54 -27.83
N ASN A 387 17.20 16.20 -28.58
CA ASN A 387 17.37 17.55 -29.13
C ASN A 387 18.61 17.66 -30.06
N GLY A 388 19.01 16.56 -30.69
CA GLY A 388 20.11 16.54 -31.66
C GLY A 388 21.50 16.41 -31.05
N VAL A 389 21.60 16.25 -29.71
CA VAL A 389 22.87 15.98 -29.02
C VAL A 389 22.74 14.65 -28.29
N GLN A 390 23.55 13.67 -28.71
CA GLN A 390 23.59 12.34 -28.09
C GLN A 390 23.79 12.43 -26.58
N GLY A 391 22.74 12.11 -25.82
CA GLY A 391 22.80 11.96 -24.37
C GLY A 391 23.13 10.52 -23.95
N GLY A 392 23.18 10.26 -22.64
CA GLY A 392 23.31 8.89 -22.13
C GLY A 392 22.10 8.02 -22.49
N ASN A 393 22.26 6.70 -22.52
CA ASN A 393 21.24 5.73 -22.96
C ASN A 393 20.80 5.89 -24.43
N TYR A 394 21.55 6.63 -25.26
CA TYR A 394 21.28 6.73 -26.71
C TYR A 394 21.34 5.35 -27.39
N GLU A 395 22.30 4.51 -27.00
CA GLU A 395 22.47 3.15 -27.52
C GLU A 395 21.55 2.10 -26.84
N ASN A 396 20.54 2.55 -26.08
CA ASN A 396 19.69 1.71 -25.22
C ASN A 396 20.49 0.85 -24.22
N ASP A 397 21.62 1.37 -23.73
CA ASP A 397 22.58 0.72 -22.82
C ASP A 397 22.38 1.10 -21.34
N GLY A 398 21.34 1.87 -21.04
CA GLY A 398 20.95 2.30 -19.69
C GLY A 398 20.34 1.17 -18.86
N ALA A 399 19.81 0.12 -19.49
CA ALA A 399 19.24 -1.06 -18.86
C ALA A 399 20.33 -2.06 -18.43
N LYS A 400 21.11 -1.71 -17.40
CA LYS A 400 22.32 -2.47 -16.99
C LYS A 400 22.01 -3.65 -16.07
N GLY A 401 20.86 -3.62 -15.40
CA GLY A 401 20.40 -4.71 -14.54
C GLY A 401 19.80 -5.89 -15.32
N LEU A 402 19.94 -7.10 -14.79
CA LEU A 402 19.30 -8.30 -15.36
C LEU A 402 17.77 -8.13 -15.42
N ASN A 403 17.16 -8.39 -16.58
CA ASN A 403 15.72 -8.22 -16.82
C ASN A 403 15.19 -6.80 -16.54
N SER A 404 16.02 -5.76 -16.70
CA SER A 404 15.63 -4.37 -16.46
C SER A 404 15.21 -3.63 -17.74
N ILE A 405 14.49 -2.51 -17.59
CA ILE A 405 14.04 -1.63 -18.68
C ILE A 405 14.54 -0.21 -18.39
N ALA A 406 15.19 0.43 -19.35
CA ALA A 406 15.59 1.83 -19.26
C ALA A 406 15.26 2.57 -20.56
N VAL A 407 14.38 3.56 -20.50
CA VAL A 407 13.87 4.28 -21.66
C VAL A 407 13.88 5.79 -21.40
N GLY A 408 14.56 6.55 -22.27
CA GLY A 408 14.71 8.00 -22.18
C GLY A 408 16.17 8.46 -22.05
N VAL A 409 16.42 9.74 -22.37
CA VAL A 409 17.78 10.35 -22.31
C VAL A 409 18.30 10.29 -20.88
N ASN A 410 19.49 9.75 -20.67
CA ASN A 410 20.11 9.52 -19.35
C ASN A 410 19.32 8.59 -18.42
N ALA A 411 18.30 7.88 -18.90
CA ALA A 411 17.59 6.89 -18.07
C ALA A 411 18.51 5.71 -17.76
N SER A 412 18.49 5.20 -16.53
CA SER A 412 19.38 4.09 -16.13
C SER A 412 18.80 3.22 -15.03
N THR A 413 19.02 1.92 -15.17
CA THR A 413 18.76 0.91 -14.14
C THR A 413 20.02 0.08 -13.91
N ASN A 414 20.42 -0.11 -12.65
CA ASN A 414 21.55 -0.99 -12.29
C ASN A 414 21.11 -2.30 -11.63
N ALA A 415 19.82 -2.41 -11.25
CA ALA A 415 19.31 -3.51 -10.47
C ALA A 415 18.41 -4.46 -11.26
N ARG A 416 18.31 -5.70 -10.77
CA ARG A 416 17.50 -6.77 -11.36
C ARG A 416 16.01 -6.40 -11.36
N GLU A 417 15.32 -6.66 -12.47
CA GLU A 417 13.87 -6.44 -12.64
C GLU A 417 13.43 -4.95 -12.46
N ALA A 418 14.35 -4.00 -12.54
CA ALA A 418 14.04 -2.58 -12.36
C ALA A 418 13.56 -1.90 -13.67
N MET A 419 12.76 -0.85 -13.55
CA MET A 419 12.22 -0.07 -14.68
C MET A 419 12.52 1.42 -14.48
N ALA A 420 13.20 2.05 -15.44
CA ALA A 420 13.37 3.50 -15.53
C ALA A 420 12.77 4.03 -16.84
N LEU A 421 11.80 4.94 -16.77
CA LEU A 421 11.14 5.53 -17.94
C LEU A 421 11.02 7.05 -17.80
N GLY A 422 11.78 7.80 -18.60
CA GLY A 422 11.79 9.27 -18.59
C GLY A 422 13.20 9.84 -18.61
N SER A 423 13.34 11.12 -19.00
CA SER A 423 14.66 11.75 -19.04
C SER A 423 15.29 11.80 -17.64
N SER A 424 16.50 11.26 -17.49
CA SER A 424 17.23 11.14 -16.22
C SER A 424 16.51 10.32 -15.12
N ALA A 425 15.54 9.48 -15.50
CA ALA A 425 14.90 8.54 -14.58
C ALA A 425 15.91 7.47 -14.13
N LYS A 426 15.98 7.18 -12.83
CA LYS A 426 16.96 6.26 -12.26
C LYS A 426 16.30 5.27 -11.31
N ALA A 427 16.41 3.98 -11.61
CA ALA A 427 15.91 2.92 -10.74
C ALA A 427 17.06 2.03 -10.25
N THR A 428 17.51 2.24 -9.00
CA THR A 428 18.67 1.52 -8.45
C THR A 428 18.33 0.32 -7.58
N GLY A 429 17.10 0.22 -7.09
CA GLY A 429 16.67 -0.92 -6.29
C GLY A 429 16.12 -2.08 -7.11
N SER A 430 16.27 -3.32 -6.64
CA SER A 430 15.73 -4.50 -7.34
C SER A 430 14.21 -4.48 -7.39
N GLY A 431 13.62 -4.72 -8.56
CA GLY A 431 12.17 -4.65 -8.77
C GLY A 431 11.57 -3.24 -8.64
N SER A 432 12.40 -2.19 -8.62
CA SER A 432 11.93 -0.82 -8.45
C SER A 432 11.49 -0.17 -9.77
N ILE A 433 10.58 0.79 -9.69
CA ILE A 433 9.98 1.49 -10.84
C ILE A 433 10.19 2.99 -10.68
N ALA A 434 10.97 3.61 -11.56
CA ALA A 434 11.14 5.06 -11.68
C ALA A 434 10.55 5.55 -13.01
N MET A 435 9.44 6.29 -13.00
CA MET A 435 8.76 6.79 -14.18
C MET A 435 8.56 8.31 -14.09
N GLY A 436 8.91 9.07 -15.13
CA GLY A 436 8.90 10.53 -15.14
C GLY A 436 10.30 11.15 -15.23
N SER A 437 10.38 12.42 -15.64
CA SER A 437 11.69 13.08 -15.80
C SER A 437 12.34 13.33 -14.44
N GLY A 438 13.57 12.85 -14.24
CA GLY A 438 14.33 12.98 -13.01
C GLY A 438 13.80 12.16 -11.83
N SER A 439 12.89 11.21 -12.06
CA SER A 439 12.42 10.32 -11.00
C SER A 439 13.55 9.40 -10.52
N ASN A 440 13.59 9.09 -9.22
CA ASN A 440 14.68 8.32 -8.64
C ASN A 440 14.21 7.37 -7.54
N THR A 441 14.33 6.06 -7.76
CA THR A 441 14.15 5.06 -6.71
C THR A 441 15.49 4.55 -6.20
N VAL A 442 15.64 4.40 -4.88
CA VAL A 442 16.87 3.84 -4.28
C VAL A 442 16.72 2.37 -3.85
N GLY A 443 15.56 2.02 -3.31
CA GLY A 443 15.29 0.81 -2.55
C GLY A 443 14.62 -0.34 -3.29
N ARG A 444 14.69 -1.54 -2.72
CA ARG A 444 14.05 -2.74 -3.31
C ARG A 444 12.53 -2.58 -3.36
N GLY A 445 11.93 -2.84 -4.52
CA GLY A 445 10.47 -2.75 -4.70
C GLY A 445 9.90 -1.33 -4.62
N ASP A 446 10.74 -0.30 -4.63
CA ASP A 446 10.30 1.09 -4.59
C ASP A 446 9.61 1.52 -5.88
N ILE A 447 8.68 2.47 -5.78
CA ILE A 447 7.95 3.06 -6.90
C ILE A 447 8.07 4.58 -6.81
N ALA A 448 8.63 5.23 -7.83
CA ALA A 448 8.64 6.67 -8.01
C ALA A 448 8.01 7.03 -9.36
N ILE A 449 6.83 7.67 -9.38
CA ILE A 449 6.10 8.00 -10.61
C ILE A 449 5.77 9.50 -10.61
N GLY A 450 6.29 10.27 -11.56
CA GLY A 450 6.15 11.73 -11.65
C GLY A 450 7.47 12.43 -11.93
N ARG A 451 7.44 13.69 -12.35
CA ARG A 451 8.68 14.45 -12.57
C ARG A 451 9.33 14.75 -11.21
N GLY A 452 10.61 14.40 -11.05
CA GLY A 452 11.37 14.64 -9.83
C GLY A 452 10.90 13.86 -8.60
N SER A 453 10.01 12.88 -8.76
CA SER A 453 9.57 12.02 -7.64
C SER A 453 10.73 11.14 -7.16
N ALA A 454 10.83 10.93 -5.86
CA ALA A 454 11.96 10.17 -5.32
C ALA A 454 11.60 9.33 -4.10
N THR A 455 12.22 8.15 -4.01
CA THR A 455 12.31 7.39 -2.75
C THR A 455 13.70 7.54 -2.16
N LYS A 456 13.78 7.49 -0.83
CA LYS A 456 15.03 7.51 -0.06
C LYS A 456 14.82 6.75 1.24
N GLY A 457 15.80 6.02 1.75
CA GLY A 457 15.69 5.50 3.12
C GLY A 457 16.08 6.54 4.18
N VAL A 458 15.93 6.16 5.44
CA VAL A 458 16.35 6.94 6.62
C VAL A 458 17.75 6.50 7.08
N ASP A 459 18.48 7.42 7.72
CA ASP A 459 19.77 7.12 8.39
C ASP A 459 20.83 6.40 7.54
N GLY A 460 20.84 6.65 6.23
CA GLY A 460 21.85 6.10 5.31
C GLY A 460 21.60 4.67 4.85
N VAL A 461 20.44 4.08 5.21
CA VAL A 461 19.95 2.82 4.66
C VAL A 461 19.13 3.11 3.40
N ASP A 462 19.15 2.20 2.41
CA ASP A 462 18.24 2.28 1.27
C ASP A 462 16.80 2.01 1.73
N SER A 463 15.82 2.67 1.10
CA SER A 463 14.42 2.37 1.37
C SER A 463 14.05 0.94 0.96
N ASN A 464 12.89 0.46 1.39
CA ASN A 464 12.31 -0.79 0.92
C ASN A 464 10.79 -0.65 0.78
N GLN A 465 10.24 -1.03 -0.39
CA GLN A 465 8.81 -1.01 -0.70
C GLN A 465 8.15 0.37 -0.53
N SER A 466 8.87 1.46 -0.83
CA SER A 466 8.36 2.82 -0.70
C SER A 466 7.74 3.34 -1.99
N ILE A 467 6.71 4.19 -1.88
CA ILE A 467 5.89 4.65 -3.00
C ILE A 467 5.86 6.18 -3.01
N ALA A 468 6.35 6.81 -4.07
CA ALA A 468 6.33 8.24 -4.32
C ALA A 468 5.63 8.54 -5.66
N ILE A 469 4.36 8.93 -5.65
CA ILE A 469 3.57 9.20 -6.87
C ILE A 469 3.13 10.67 -6.93
N GLY A 470 3.61 11.43 -7.91
CA GLY A 470 3.28 12.83 -8.16
C GLY A 470 4.51 13.68 -8.48
N ASP A 471 4.27 14.93 -8.87
CA ASP A 471 5.34 15.88 -9.19
C ASP A 471 6.14 16.23 -7.93
N GLN A 472 7.47 16.15 -7.97
CA GLN A 472 8.40 16.47 -6.87
C GLN A 472 8.16 15.76 -5.52
N THR A 473 7.34 14.71 -5.52
CA THR A 473 6.92 13.99 -4.31
C THR A 473 8.04 13.11 -3.75
N LYS A 474 8.11 12.96 -2.42
CA LYS A 474 9.21 12.25 -1.73
C LYS A 474 8.72 11.29 -0.67
N ALA A 475 9.06 10.01 -0.83
CA ALA A 475 8.89 8.99 0.20
C ALA A 475 10.26 8.69 0.83
N ILE A 476 10.44 9.11 2.09
CA ILE A 476 11.72 9.13 2.80
C ILE A 476 11.65 8.22 4.03
N GLY A 477 11.92 6.94 3.87
CA GLY A 477 11.86 5.91 4.91
C GLY A 477 11.34 4.59 4.36
N ASP A 478 11.47 3.50 5.11
CA ASP A 478 11.00 2.18 4.68
C ASP A 478 9.48 2.09 4.67
N GLN A 479 8.90 1.46 3.63
CA GLN A 479 7.46 1.31 3.46
C GLN A 479 6.69 2.64 3.55
N SER A 480 7.33 3.74 3.16
CA SER A 480 6.70 5.07 3.16
C SER A 480 5.88 5.29 1.87
N VAL A 481 4.75 5.97 1.98
CA VAL A 481 3.84 6.26 0.86
C VAL A 481 3.58 7.77 0.78
N ALA A 482 4.03 8.41 -0.29
CA ALA A 482 3.78 9.81 -0.63
C ALA A 482 3.03 9.90 -1.96
N ILE A 483 1.82 10.49 -1.97
CA ILE A 483 0.98 10.61 -3.17
C ILE A 483 0.46 12.06 -3.30
N GLY A 484 0.75 12.71 -4.43
CA GLY A 484 0.40 14.10 -4.69
C GLY A 484 1.58 14.94 -5.19
N ALA A 485 1.33 16.19 -5.57
CA ALA A 485 2.37 17.15 -5.93
C ALA A 485 3.04 17.70 -4.66
N ASP A 486 4.37 17.72 -4.64
CA ASP A 486 5.18 18.24 -3.53
C ASP A 486 4.79 17.64 -2.17
N VAL A 487 4.43 16.35 -2.11
CA VAL A 487 4.09 15.65 -0.87
C VAL A 487 5.33 14.96 -0.28
N ILE A 488 5.45 14.94 1.05
CA ILE A 488 6.60 14.34 1.74
C ILE A 488 6.13 13.36 2.82
N ALA A 489 6.44 12.08 2.68
CA ALA A 489 6.26 11.08 3.73
C ALA A 489 7.64 10.77 4.33
N ARG A 490 7.92 11.22 5.56
CA ARG A 490 9.19 10.96 6.26
C ARG A 490 9.04 9.84 7.29
N GLY A 491 10.11 9.09 7.51
CA GLY A 491 10.12 8.01 8.49
C GLY A 491 9.54 6.70 7.97
N ASN A 492 9.75 5.64 8.73
CA ASN A 492 9.30 4.31 8.36
C ASN A 492 7.77 4.19 8.50
N SER A 493 7.13 3.50 7.56
CA SER A 493 5.68 3.23 7.52
C SER A 493 4.80 4.49 7.56
N SER A 494 5.32 5.62 7.06
CA SER A 494 4.58 6.89 7.00
C SER A 494 3.71 6.99 5.74
N VAL A 495 2.52 7.60 5.83
CA VAL A 495 1.62 7.81 4.68
C VAL A 495 1.28 9.30 4.57
N ALA A 496 1.61 9.94 3.44
CA ALA A 496 1.22 11.30 3.11
C ALA A 496 0.49 11.33 1.76
N ILE A 497 -0.74 11.85 1.72
CA ILE A 497 -1.57 11.92 0.51
C ILE A 497 -2.21 13.30 0.40
N GLY A 498 -1.96 14.04 -0.68
CA GLY A 498 -2.53 15.38 -0.85
C GLY A 498 -1.86 16.21 -1.91
N GLY A 499 -1.43 17.41 -1.52
CA GLY A 499 -0.78 18.39 -2.38
C GLY A 499 -0.42 19.63 -1.61
N ASP A 500 0.32 20.52 -2.24
CA ASP A 500 0.73 21.82 -1.73
C ASP A 500 -0.20 22.96 -2.20
N ASP A 501 -0.73 22.84 -3.41
CA ASP A 501 -1.52 23.88 -4.08
C ASP A 501 -2.91 24.08 -3.49
N VAL A 502 -3.16 25.31 -3.02
CA VAL A 502 -4.52 25.84 -2.77
C VAL A 502 -4.86 27.04 -3.65
N ASP A 503 -4.00 27.41 -4.59
CA ASP A 503 -4.11 28.64 -5.38
C ASP A 503 -5.49 28.81 -6.05
N LYS A 504 -6.01 27.74 -6.68
CA LYS A 504 -7.33 27.78 -7.31
C LYS A 504 -8.47 27.99 -6.31
N ILE A 505 -8.39 27.33 -5.14
CA ILE A 505 -9.41 27.42 -4.09
C ILE A 505 -9.30 28.77 -3.35
N ALA A 506 -8.09 29.30 -3.18
CA ALA A 506 -7.82 30.58 -2.55
C ALA A 506 -8.28 31.77 -3.41
N GLN A 507 -8.28 31.62 -4.75
CA GLN A 507 -8.79 32.63 -5.68
C GLN A 507 -10.31 32.58 -5.84
N ASP A 508 -10.95 31.46 -5.50
CA ASP A 508 -12.41 31.35 -5.50
C ASP A 508 -12.98 32.09 -4.29
N ALA A 509 -13.71 33.17 -4.57
CA ALA A 509 -14.23 34.07 -3.54
C ALA A 509 -15.25 33.39 -2.61
N GLU A 510 -16.05 32.45 -3.11
CA GLU A 510 -17.08 31.78 -2.31
C GLU A 510 -16.46 30.69 -1.43
N LEU A 511 -15.58 29.86 -1.99
CA LEU A 511 -14.85 28.83 -1.23
C LEU A 511 -13.90 29.43 -0.19
N SER A 512 -13.14 30.46 -0.55
CA SER A 512 -12.26 31.15 0.40
C SER A 512 -13.06 31.82 1.52
N LYS A 513 -14.25 32.34 1.21
CA LYS A 513 -15.18 32.85 2.22
C LYS A 513 -15.68 31.72 3.13
N THR A 514 -16.13 30.58 2.59
CA THR A 514 -16.55 29.43 3.41
C THR A 514 -15.42 28.93 4.32
N TYR A 515 -14.18 28.85 3.82
CA TYR A 515 -13.02 28.50 4.63
C TYR A 515 -12.82 29.50 5.77
N THR A 516 -12.92 30.80 5.46
CA THR A 516 -12.76 31.87 6.46
C THR A 516 -13.90 31.85 7.49
N ASP A 517 -15.15 31.64 7.06
CA ASP A 517 -16.31 31.60 7.94
C ASP A 517 -16.25 30.39 8.90
N ILE A 518 -15.78 29.23 8.42
CA ILE A 518 -15.61 28.04 9.25
C ILE A 518 -14.40 28.15 10.16
N THR A 519 -13.26 28.64 9.63
CA THR A 519 -11.97 28.51 10.31
C THR A 519 -11.45 29.77 11.01
N GLY A 520 -11.96 30.94 10.63
CA GLY A 520 -11.37 32.23 10.97
C GLY A 520 -10.02 32.52 10.29
N GLY A 521 -9.46 31.56 9.54
CA GLY A 521 -8.21 31.68 8.80
C GLY A 521 -8.41 32.15 7.36
N VAL A 522 -7.30 32.46 6.68
CA VAL A 522 -7.32 32.92 5.28
C VAL A 522 -6.44 31.99 4.45
N LEU A 523 -6.99 31.45 3.35
CA LEU A 523 -6.20 30.76 2.33
C LEU A 523 -5.33 31.79 1.60
N LYS A 524 -4.03 31.53 1.50
CA LYS A 524 -3.08 32.42 0.81
C LYS A 524 -2.59 31.73 -0.46
N ALA A 525 -2.94 32.30 -1.61
CA ALA A 525 -2.35 31.90 -2.88
C ALA A 525 -0.83 32.20 -2.89
N GLY A 526 -0.05 31.40 -3.61
CA GLY A 526 1.40 31.53 -3.75
C GLY A 526 2.20 30.99 -2.56
N ARG A 527 1.55 30.28 -1.61
CA ARG A 527 2.22 29.61 -0.51
C ARG A 527 2.00 28.10 -0.64
N TYR A 528 3.10 27.35 -0.65
CA TYR A 528 3.12 25.91 -0.95
C TYR A 528 3.66 25.06 0.21
N PRO A 529 3.02 25.05 1.41
CA PRO A 529 3.36 24.06 2.42
C PRO A 529 3.02 22.66 1.90
N THR A 530 3.88 21.70 2.12
CA THR A 530 3.67 20.34 1.63
C THR A 530 2.76 19.56 2.58
N THR A 531 1.98 18.61 2.05
CA THR A 531 1.42 17.56 2.91
C THR A 531 2.58 16.72 3.45
N GLU A 532 2.71 16.62 4.78
CA GLU A 532 3.86 15.99 5.43
C GLU A 532 3.45 14.97 6.49
N ALA A 533 4.07 13.78 6.44
CA ALA A 533 3.95 12.74 7.46
C ALA A 533 5.34 12.39 8.06
N ASN A 534 5.35 11.83 9.27
CA ASN A 534 6.52 11.29 9.98
C ASN A 534 6.37 9.77 10.32
N HIS A 535 7.28 9.19 11.10
CA HIS A 535 7.33 7.77 11.48
C HIS A 535 5.98 7.19 11.92
N GLY A 536 5.50 6.17 11.20
CA GLY A 536 4.24 5.47 11.46
C GLY A 536 2.99 6.34 11.42
N SER A 537 3.09 7.56 10.91
CA SER A 537 1.98 8.53 10.89
C SER A 537 1.28 8.59 9.54
N THR A 538 0.07 9.15 9.54
CA THR A 538 -0.74 9.36 8.34
C THR A 538 -1.12 10.84 8.22
N ALA A 539 -0.91 11.45 7.05
CA ALA A 539 -1.37 12.80 6.71
C ALA A 539 -2.14 12.77 5.39
N VAL A 540 -3.44 13.08 5.42
CA VAL A 540 -4.31 13.07 4.23
C VAL A 540 -5.03 14.41 4.07
N GLY A 541 -4.81 15.06 2.93
CA GLY A 541 -5.39 16.36 2.58
C GLY A 541 -4.32 17.38 2.21
N THR A 542 -4.71 18.38 1.40
CA THR A 542 -3.83 19.48 0.98
C THR A 542 -3.26 20.21 2.20
N GLN A 543 -1.93 20.34 2.28
CA GLN A 543 -1.21 20.95 3.41
C GLN A 543 -1.46 20.28 4.78
N ALA A 544 -1.91 19.03 4.85
CA ALA A 544 -2.05 18.30 6.12
C ALA A 544 -0.66 17.94 6.70
N VAL A 545 -0.50 18.01 8.03
CA VAL A 545 0.77 17.79 8.72
C VAL A 545 0.59 16.78 9.85
N GLY A 546 0.99 15.53 9.63
CA GLY A 546 1.03 14.46 10.63
C GLY A 546 2.47 14.18 11.06
N THR A 547 3.08 15.05 11.85
CA THR A 547 4.52 14.96 12.18
C THR A 547 4.82 14.32 13.52
N GLY A 548 3.82 14.09 14.37
CA GLY A 548 3.97 13.27 15.57
C GLY A 548 4.16 11.79 15.22
N ALA A 549 4.95 11.04 15.98
CA ALA A 549 5.11 9.61 15.74
C ALA A 549 3.78 8.89 15.92
N PHE A 550 3.40 7.98 15.02
CA PHE A 550 2.11 7.28 15.04
C PHE A 550 0.86 8.19 14.98
N SER A 551 1.01 9.45 14.54
CA SER A 551 -0.09 10.41 14.48
C SER A 551 -0.98 10.24 13.24
N SER A 552 -2.15 10.87 13.24
CA SER A 552 -3.12 10.85 12.14
C SER A 552 -3.71 12.23 11.89
N ALA A 553 -3.38 12.87 10.77
CA ALA A 553 -3.92 14.15 10.33
C ALA A 553 -4.78 13.96 9.07
N PHE A 554 -6.07 14.28 9.14
CA PHE A 554 -7.03 14.16 8.04
C PHE A 554 -7.79 15.47 7.84
N GLY A 555 -7.66 16.07 6.65
CA GLY A 555 -8.32 17.31 6.26
C GLY A 555 -7.33 18.40 5.85
N MET A 556 -7.80 19.35 5.04
CA MET A 556 -6.99 20.49 4.59
C MET A 556 -6.40 21.25 5.79
N THR A 557 -5.09 21.52 5.76
CA THR A 557 -4.33 22.18 6.83
C THR A 557 -4.47 21.57 8.24
N SER A 558 -4.94 20.33 8.37
CA SER A 558 -5.01 19.62 9.67
C SER A 558 -3.61 19.33 10.21
N LYS A 559 -3.44 19.32 11.53
CA LYS A 559 -2.15 19.16 12.21
C LYS A 559 -2.25 18.15 13.35
N ALA A 560 -1.59 17.01 13.20
CA ALA A 560 -1.37 16.03 14.27
C ALA A 560 0.14 16.01 14.58
N THR A 561 0.57 16.86 15.51
CA THR A 561 2.00 17.10 15.81
C THR A 561 2.48 16.43 17.09
N GLY A 562 1.55 16.05 17.99
CA GLY A 562 1.88 15.24 19.15
C GLY A 562 2.02 13.75 18.80
N ASP A 563 2.86 13.02 19.52
CA ASP A 563 2.97 11.57 19.33
C ASP A 563 1.64 10.87 19.64
N ALA A 564 1.25 9.90 18.81
CA ALA A 564 -0.03 9.20 18.85
C ALA A 564 -1.27 10.13 18.81
N SER A 565 -1.12 11.37 18.32
CA SER A 565 -2.22 12.33 18.22
C SER A 565 -3.09 12.10 16.98
N SER A 566 -4.33 12.58 17.02
CA SER A 566 -5.31 12.44 15.94
C SER A 566 -6.00 13.78 15.67
N ALA A 567 -5.85 14.33 14.47
CA ALA A 567 -6.48 15.57 14.03
C ALA A 567 -7.34 15.31 12.79
N PHE A 568 -8.66 15.44 12.92
CA PHE A 568 -9.65 15.20 11.86
C PHE A 568 -10.52 16.44 11.64
N GLY A 569 -10.45 17.04 10.46
CA GLY A 569 -11.18 18.26 10.10
C GLY A 569 -10.29 19.35 9.53
N VAL A 570 -10.87 20.31 8.82
CA VAL A 570 -10.11 21.43 8.24
C VAL A 570 -9.51 22.27 9.36
N MET A 571 -8.19 22.48 9.33
CA MET A 571 -7.45 23.23 10.36
C MET A 571 -7.59 22.67 11.80
N SER A 572 -7.98 21.40 11.98
CA SER A 572 -7.91 20.76 13.31
C SER A 572 -6.45 20.66 13.76
N ASN A 573 -6.19 20.78 15.06
CA ASN A 573 -4.85 20.80 15.64
C ASN A 573 -4.79 19.94 16.91
N ALA A 574 -4.17 18.76 16.80
CA ALA A 574 -3.83 17.88 17.91
C ALA A 574 -2.32 17.97 18.16
N ALA A 575 -1.91 18.78 19.14
CA ALA A 575 -0.50 19.07 19.42
C ALA A 575 0.03 18.34 20.66
N GLY A 576 -0.83 17.97 21.61
CA GLY A 576 -0.44 17.18 22.77
C GLY A 576 -0.21 15.70 22.43
N LYS A 577 0.59 15.01 23.24
CA LYS A 577 0.80 13.57 23.13
C LYS A 577 -0.50 12.82 23.39
N GLY A 578 -0.92 11.93 22.50
CA GLY A 578 -2.19 11.21 22.58
C GLY A 578 -3.43 12.10 22.44
N ALA A 579 -3.27 13.35 22.02
CA ALA A 579 -4.38 14.29 21.90
C ALA A 579 -5.28 13.98 20.68
N SER A 580 -6.58 14.26 20.80
CA SER A 580 -7.57 14.01 19.75
C SER A 580 -8.35 15.29 19.45
N ALA A 581 -8.21 15.83 18.24
CA ALA A 581 -8.94 17.00 17.74
C ALA A 581 -9.87 16.58 16.58
N PHE A 582 -11.18 16.58 16.80
CA PHE A 582 -12.18 16.18 15.80
C PHE A 582 -13.17 17.33 15.52
N GLY A 583 -13.12 17.90 14.32
CA GLY A 583 -13.93 19.06 13.92
C GLY A 583 -13.06 20.18 13.34
N ALA A 584 -13.65 21.06 12.53
CA ALA A 584 -12.91 22.17 11.95
C ALA A 584 -12.39 23.13 13.05
N VAL A 585 -11.10 23.45 13.03
CA VAL A 585 -10.42 24.25 14.07
C VAL A 585 -10.56 23.69 15.49
N ALA A 586 -10.86 22.40 15.66
CA ALA A 586 -10.76 21.76 16.98
C ALA A 586 -9.29 21.80 17.44
N GLN A 587 -9.03 22.22 18.67
CA GLN A 587 -7.68 22.40 19.21
C GLN A 587 -7.49 21.54 20.46
N ALA A 588 -6.79 20.42 20.33
CA ALA A 588 -6.39 19.54 21.42
C ALA A 588 -4.87 19.69 21.66
N THR A 589 -4.49 20.62 22.53
CA THR A 589 -3.09 21.03 22.74
C THR A 589 -2.46 20.47 24.00
N GLY A 590 -3.25 20.05 24.99
CA GLY A 590 -2.76 19.35 26.18
C GLY A 590 -2.50 17.87 25.90
N ASP A 591 -1.59 17.25 26.65
CA ASP A 591 -1.35 15.80 26.58
C ASP A 591 -2.62 15.03 27.00
N GLY A 592 -3.01 14.03 26.22
CA GLY A 592 -4.26 13.28 26.42
C GLY A 592 -5.54 14.08 26.21
N ALA A 593 -5.46 15.33 25.74
CA ALA A 593 -6.62 16.19 25.57
C ALA A 593 -7.51 15.76 24.41
N SER A 594 -8.83 15.92 24.55
CA SER A 594 -9.83 15.59 23.53
C SER A 594 -10.71 16.81 23.22
N ALA A 595 -10.54 17.39 22.03
CA ALA A 595 -11.37 18.49 21.52
C ALA A 595 -12.28 17.98 20.39
N MET A 596 -13.60 17.99 20.59
CA MET A 596 -14.58 17.50 19.62
C MET A 596 -15.64 18.58 19.33
N GLY A 597 -15.76 18.99 18.07
CA GLY A 597 -16.66 20.04 17.59
C GLY A 597 -15.91 21.24 17.01
N ILE A 598 -16.59 22.04 16.18
CA ILE A 598 -15.98 23.21 15.52
C ILE A 598 -15.57 24.22 16.59
N ASN A 599 -14.35 24.77 16.50
CA ASN A 599 -13.78 25.72 17.47
C ASN A 599 -13.68 25.21 18.93
N SER A 600 -13.78 23.90 19.17
CA SER A 600 -13.55 23.34 20.52
C SER A 600 -12.07 23.46 20.93
N LEU A 601 -11.80 23.73 22.20
CA LEU A 601 -10.46 23.94 22.75
C LEU A 601 -10.26 23.09 24.01
N ALA A 602 -9.42 22.07 23.93
CA ALA A 602 -8.93 21.27 25.05
C ALA A 602 -7.42 21.48 25.20
N SER A 603 -6.99 22.25 26.21
CA SER A 603 -5.57 22.62 26.40
C SER A 603 -4.97 22.17 27.73
N GLY A 604 -5.81 21.80 28.71
CA GLY A 604 -5.33 21.16 29.93
C GLY A 604 -4.92 19.70 29.66
N THR A 605 -4.01 19.15 30.47
CA THR A 605 -3.65 17.73 30.41
C THR A 605 -4.87 16.87 30.76
N ASN A 606 -5.14 15.82 29.98
CA ASN A 606 -6.33 14.96 30.09
C ASN A 606 -7.67 15.72 30.04
N SER A 607 -7.70 16.92 29.47
CA SER A 607 -8.93 17.71 29.36
C SER A 607 -9.83 17.24 28.23
N THR A 608 -11.14 17.43 28.37
CA THR A 608 -12.15 17.06 27.37
C THR A 608 -13.04 18.26 27.05
N ALA A 609 -13.04 18.73 25.81
CA ALA A 609 -13.90 19.79 25.31
C ALA A 609 -14.79 19.26 24.17
N ILE A 610 -16.08 19.06 24.42
CA ILE A 610 -17.04 18.54 23.45
C ILE A 610 -18.14 19.57 23.23
N GLY A 611 -18.15 20.25 22.08
CA GLY A 611 -19.17 21.24 21.77
C GLY A 611 -18.74 22.19 20.65
N SER A 612 -19.64 22.39 19.69
CA SER A 612 -19.39 23.17 18.49
C SER A 612 -19.77 24.65 18.69
N GLY A 613 -18.94 25.55 18.15
CA GLY A 613 -19.20 26.99 18.03
C GLY A 613 -18.97 27.46 16.60
N ASN A 614 -19.90 28.26 16.06
CA ASN A 614 -19.81 28.73 14.68
C ASN A 614 -18.75 29.83 14.51
N LYS A 615 -18.34 30.48 15.60
CA LYS A 615 -17.28 31.48 15.61
C LYS A 615 -16.13 31.06 16.52
N PRO A 616 -14.92 31.60 16.29
CA PRO A 616 -13.82 31.46 17.22
C PRO A 616 -14.22 31.84 18.65
N GLY A 617 -13.96 30.95 19.60
CA GLY A 617 -14.31 31.14 21.02
C GLY A 617 -15.72 30.73 21.43
N GLU A 618 -16.62 30.36 20.50
CA GLU A 618 -17.97 29.87 20.83
C GLU A 618 -18.02 28.34 21.07
N GLY A 619 -16.92 27.62 20.83
CA GLY A 619 -16.81 26.18 21.09
C GLY A 619 -16.67 25.84 22.58
N ALA A 620 -16.77 24.56 22.92
CA ALA A 620 -16.45 24.11 24.27
C ALA A 620 -14.98 24.41 24.61
N THR A 621 -14.70 24.88 25.82
CA THR A 621 -13.37 25.28 26.29
C THR A 621 -13.02 24.57 27.59
N ALA A 622 -12.08 23.62 27.54
CA ALA A 622 -11.52 22.93 28.70
C ALA A 622 -10.02 23.24 28.81
N THR A 623 -9.64 24.12 29.74
CA THR A 623 -8.24 24.56 29.90
C THR A 623 -7.61 24.10 31.21
N GLY A 624 -8.40 23.70 32.19
CA GLY A 624 -7.88 23.09 33.43
C GLY A 624 -7.44 21.65 33.21
N ASN A 625 -6.50 21.18 34.03
CA ASN A 625 -6.05 19.79 34.00
C ASN A 625 -7.20 18.86 34.44
N GLY A 626 -7.48 17.79 33.70
CA GLY A 626 -8.60 16.90 33.96
C GLY A 626 -9.99 17.55 33.80
N ALA A 627 -10.07 18.75 33.23
CA ALA A 627 -11.32 19.48 33.09
C ALA A 627 -12.20 18.92 31.97
N ALA A 628 -13.52 18.96 32.15
CA ALA A 628 -14.51 18.52 31.17
C ALA A 628 -15.50 19.64 30.83
N ALA A 629 -15.44 20.18 29.61
CA ALA A 629 -16.39 21.13 29.07
C ALA A 629 -17.26 20.46 28.00
N ILE A 630 -18.55 20.27 28.25
CA ILE A 630 -19.48 19.59 27.35
C ILE A 630 -20.67 20.51 27.04
N GLY A 631 -20.75 21.02 25.81
CA GLY A 631 -21.77 21.95 25.33
C GLY A 631 -21.16 23.13 24.58
N SER A 632 -21.92 23.74 23.66
CA SER A 632 -21.50 24.96 22.98
C SER A 632 -21.25 26.08 24.00
N ASN A 633 -20.09 26.73 23.91
CA ASN A 633 -19.62 27.75 24.85
C ASN A 633 -19.53 27.28 26.32
N ALA A 634 -19.50 25.97 26.61
CA ALA A 634 -19.22 25.46 27.94
C ALA A 634 -17.75 25.74 28.29
N LYS A 635 -17.47 26.18 29.52
CA LYS A 635 -16.16 26.66 29.95
C LYS A 635 -15.74 25.99 31.26
N ALA A 636 -14.85 25.00 31.18
CA ALA A 636 -14.22 24.34 32.32
C ALA A 636 -12.73 24.77 32.41
N THR A 637 -12.43 25.84 33.15
CA THR A 637 -11.06 26.39 33.22
C THR A 637 -10.32 26.08 34.50
N GLY A 638 -11.00 25.62 35.54
CA GLY A 638 -10.35 25.14 36.74
C GLY A 638 -9.87 23.69 36.61
N ASP A 639 -8.85 23.33 37.39
CA ASP A 639 -8.39 21.94 37.46
C ASP A 639 -9.49 21.03 38.03
N ASN A 640 -9.68 19.85 37.42
CA ASN A 640 -10.76 18.90 37.69
C ASN A 640 -12.18 19.50 37.59
N ALA A 641 -12.34 20.65 36.91
CA ALA A 641 -13.63 21.30 36.77
C ALA A 641 -14.52 20.60 35.73
N ALA A 642 -15.83 20.58 35.97
CA ALA A 642 -16.81 20.02 35.04
C ALA A 642 -17.86 21.07 34.67
N ALA A 643 -17.90 21.50 33.41
CA ALA A 643 -18.91 22.40 32.86
C ALA A 643 -19.74 21.66 31.81
N VAL A 644 -20.97 21.26 32.15
CA VAL A 644 -21.84 20.46 31.29
C VAL A 644 -23.13 21.22 30.99
N GLY A 645 -23.30 21.70 29.77
CA GLY A 645 -24.44 22.48 29.30
C GLY A 645 -24.00 23.68 28.46
N LYS A 646 -24.88 24.16 27.56
CA LYS A 646 -24.59 25.35 26.75
C LYS A 646 -24.31 26.55 27.66
N GLY A 647 -23.13 27.16 27.54
CA GLY A 647 -22.72 28.30 28.35
C GLY A 647 -22.52 28.02 29.85
N ALA A 648 -22.38 26.75 30.25
CA ALA A 648 -22.03 26.42 31.64
C ALA A 648 -20.59 26.88 31.94
N GLU A 649 -20.32 27.42 33.13
CA GLU A 649 -19.02 27.96 33.53
C GLU A 649 -18.56 27.33 34.86
N ALA A 650 -17.51 26.51 34.81
CA ALA A 650 -16.81 25.94 35.98
C ALA A 650 -15.36 26.43 35.97
N THR A 651 -15.08 27.52 36.68
CA THR A 651 -13.85 28.31 36.45
C THR A 651 -12.74 28.11 37.47
N ASN A 652 -13.02 27.43 38.59
CA ASN A 652 -12.07 27.16 39.67
C ASN A 652 -11.91 25.67 39.96
N GLU A 653 -10.93 25.33 40.79
CA GLU A 653 -10.57 23.94 41.12
C GLU A 653 -11.76 23.16 41.70
N ASN A 654 -11.96 21.94 41.19
CA ASN A 654 -13.04 21.01 41.58
C ASN A 654 -14.46 21.60 41.44
N ALA A 655 -14.65 22.65 40.64
CA ALA A 655 -15.96 23.26 40.42
C ALA A 655 -16.81 22.42 39.45
N ALA A 656 -18.11 22.28 39.74
CA ALA A 656 -19.06 21.54 38.90
C ALA A 656 -20.27 22.40 38.50
N ALA A 657 -20.33 22.84 37.25
CA ALA A 657 -21.45 23.57 36.67
C ALA A 657 -22.22 22.67 35.69
N ILE A 658 -23.41 22.21 36.07
CA ILE A 658 -24.22 21.27 35.28
C ILE A 658 -25.58 21.90 34.98
N GLY A 659 -25.83 22.27 33.72
CA GLY A 659 -27.04 22.95 33.25
C GLY A 659 -26.71 24.13 32.34
N GLY A 660 -27.62 24.47 31.42
CA GLY A 660 -27.42 25.63 30.53
C GLY A 660 -27.27 26.92 31.33
N GLY A 661 -26.15 27.62 31.14
CA GLY A 661 -25.81 28.85 31.87
C GLY A 661 -25.54 28.68 33.37
N ALA A 662 -25.38 27.46 33.88
CA ALA A 662 -24.98 27.25 35.28
C ALA A 662 -23.56 27.80 35.52
N LYS A 663 -23.31 28.39 36.69
CA LYS A 663 -22.03 29.02 37.04
C LYS A 663 -21.53 28.54 38.40
N ALA A 664 -20.51 27.68 38.38
CA ALA A 664 -19.75 27.26 39.55
C ALA A 664 -18.38 27.96 39.51
N THR A 665 -18.30 29.15 40.10
CA THR A 665 -17.08 29.97 40.05
C THR A 665 -16.33 30.02 41.38
N GLY A 666 -16.81 29.36 42.42
CA GLY A 666 -16.06 29.13 43.65
C GLY A 666 -15.18 27.88 43.57
N LYS A 667 -14.18 27.78 44.44
CA LYS A 667 -13.41 26.53 44.63
C LYS A 667 -14.28 25.48 45.32
N ASN A 668 -14.20 24.23 44.85
CA ASN A 668 -15.04 23.11 45.32
C ASN A 668 -16.56 23.40 45.26
N SER A 669 -17.00 24.31 44.39
CA SER A 669 -18.41 24.71 44.31
C SER A 669 -19.20 23.86 43.32
N ALA A 670 -20.51 23.73 43.54
CA ALA A 670 -21.40 22.96 42.66
C ALA A 670 -22.64 23.77 42.31
N ALA A 671 -22.84 24.07 41.02
CA ALA A 671 -24.03 24.71 40.47
C ALA A 671 -24.75 23.75 39.52
N ILE A 672 -25.85 23.13 39.98
CA ILE A 672 -26.58 22.09 39.25
C ILE A 672 -28.01 22.57 38.96
N GLY A 673 -28.30 22.89 37.71
CA GLY A 673 -29.58 23.43 37.24
C GLY A 673 -29.38 24.60 36.29
N GLY A 674 -30.31 24.82 35.35
CA GLY A 674 -30.23 25.93 34.40
C GLY A 674 -30.14 27.28 35.11
N GLY A 675 -29.07 28.03 34.86
CA GLY A 675 -28.79 29.32 35.52
C GLY A 675 -28.52 29.26 37.02
N ALA A 676 -28.20 28.10 37.60
CA ALA A 676 -27.75 28.01 38.99
C ALA A 676 -26.41 28.75 39.18
N LEU A 677 -26.20 29.36 40.35
CA LEU A 677 -25.01 30.17 40.67
C LEU A 677 -24.43 29.72 42.02
N ALA A 678 -23.18 29.26 42.01
CA ALA A 678 -22.38 28.93 43.18
C ALA A 678 -20.99 29.58 43.03
N ASP A 679 -20.86 30.84 43.45
CA ASP A 679 -19.71 31.68 43.12
C ASP A 679 -18.64 31.81 44.22
N GLN A 680 -18.90 31.24 45.42
CA GLN A 680 -17.96 31.21 46.54
C GLN A 680 -17.45 29.81 46.88
N GLU A 681 -16.40 29.74 47.71
CA GLU A 681 -15.79 28.48 48.14
C GLU A 681 -16.79 27.57 48.88
N ASN A 682 -16.80 26.28 48.53
CA ASN A 682 -17.69 25.25 49.07
C ASN A 682 -19.20 25.56 48.90
N ALA A 683 -19.57 26.51 48.04
CA ALA A 683 -20.96 26.84 47.77
C ALA A 683 -21.64 25.75 46.93
N VAL A 684 -22.88 25.39 47.30
CA VAL A 684 -23.70 24.41 46.57
C VAL A 684 -25.03 25.05 46.21
N ALA A 685 -25.35 25.08 44.91
CA ALA A 685 -26.61 25.57 44.37
C ALA A 685 -27.24 24.50 43.47
N VAL A 686 -28.32 23.87 43.92
CA VAL A 686 -29.00 22.78 43.22
C VAL A 686 -30.46 23.17 42.96
N GLY A 687 -30.79 23.39 41.70
CA GLY A 687 -32.11 23.81 41.22
C GLY A 687 -32.00 24.92 40.16
N GLN A 688 -33.01 25.03 39.29
CA GLN A 688 -33.07 26.10 38.28
C GLN A 688 -33.02 27.47 38.98
N GLY A 689 -32.01 28.28 38.63
CA GLY A 689 -31.80 29.60 39.23
C GLY A 689 -31.51 29.62 40.73
N ALA A 690 -31.11 28.50 41.35
CA ALA A 690 -30.65 28.49 42.74
C ALA A 690 -29.35 29.30 42.88
N GLN A 691 -29.20 30.03 43.99
CA GLN A 691 -28.08 30.95 44.22
C GLN A 691 -27.46 30.71 45.60
N SER A 692 -26.21 30.28 45.62
CA SER A 692 -25.39 30.25 46.83
C SER A 692 -24.20 31.18 46.63
N MET A 693 -24.28 32.38 47.24
CA MET A 693 -23.35 33.49 46.99
C MET A 693 -22.39 33.78 48.14
N VAL A 694 -22.23 32.82 49.04
CA VAL A 694 -21.50 32.94 50.31
C VAL A 694 -20.74 31.65 50.59
N VAL A 695 -19.68 31.75 51.40
CA VAL A 695 -18.83 30.60 51.74
C VAL A 695 -19.64 29.54 52.47
N GLY A 696 -19.53 28.28 52.03
CA GLY A 696 -20.21 27.14 52.65
C GLY A 696 -21.74 27.13 52.55
N GLY A 697 -22.34 28.01 51.74
CA GLY A 697 -23.79 28.09 51.59
C GLY A 697 -24.37 26.94 50.76
N VAL A 698 -25.54 26.40 51.15
CA VAL A 698 -26.24 25.33 50.41
C VAL A 698 -27.66 25.77 50.04
N ALA A 699 -27.86 26.11 48.76
CA ALA A 699 -29.16 26.44 48.17
C ALA A 699 -29.74 25.20 47.46
N LEU A 700 -30.75 24.55 48.04
CA LEU A 700 -31.38 23.34 47.51
C LEU A 700 -32.84 23.58 47.16
N GLY A 701 -33.14 23.79 45.87
CA GLY A 701 -34.47 24.05 45.33
C GLY A 701 -34.46 25.18 44.30
N ALA A 702 -35.41 25.19 43.37
CA ALA A 702 -35.48 26.23 42.33
C ALA A 702 -35.58 27.63 42.95
N ARG A 703 -34.73 28.56 42.50
CA ARG A 703 -34.63 29.95 43.00
C ARG A 703 -34.43 30.07 44.52
N SER A 704 -33.94 29.02 45.18
CA SER A 704 -33.47 29.13 46.57
C SER A 704 -32.25 30.04 46.61
N ARG A 705 -32.09 30.80 47.70
CA ARG A 705 -31.00 31.79 47.85
C ARG A 705 -30.39 31.73 49.24
N VAL A 706 -29.07 31.65 49.31
CA VAL A 706 -28.31 31.72 50.57
C VAL A 706 -27.49 33.00 50.59
N GLU A 707 -27.71 33.83 51.60
CA GLU A 707 -27.05 35.13 51.81
C GLU A 707 -26.22 35.17 53.09
N ALA A 708 -26.26 34.11 53.90
CA ALA A 708 -25.47 33.99 55.13
C ALA A 708 -24.49 32.82 55.03
N GLU A 709 -23.26 33.01 55.47
CA GLU A 709 -22.23 31.97 55.47
C GLU A 709 -22.70 30.73 56.26
N ASN A 710 -22.19 29.56 55.88
CA ASN A 710 -22.48 28.25 56.51
C ASN A 710 -23.99 27.93 56.67
N SER A 711 -24.85 28.50 55.83
CA SER A 711 -26.31 28.38 55.93
C SER A 711 -26.92 27.54 54.81
N VAL A 712 -28.13 27.02 55.05
CA VAL A 712 -28.86 26.16 54.12
C VAL A 712 -30.23 26.75 53.80
N ALA A 713 -30.52 26.98 52.53
CA ALA A 713 -31.88 27.29 52.05
C ALA A 713 -32.49 26.03 51.42
N LEU A 714 -33.47 25.43 52.09
CA LEU A 714 -34.08 24.16 51.71
C LEU A 714 -35.50 24.36 51.18
N GLY A 715 -35.68 24.13 49.88
CA GLY A 715 -36.94 24.23 49.15
C GLY A 715 -36.98 25.38 48.15
N GLN A 716 -37.91 25.31 47.20
CA GLN A 716 -38.10 26.34 46.18
C GLN A 716 -38.37 27.73 46.81
N ASP A 717 -37.73 28.78 46.28
CA ASP A 717 -37.85 30.15 46.80
C ASP A 717 -37.50 30.31 48.30
N ALA A 718 -36.83 29.32 48.92
CA ALA A 718 -36.32 29.46 50.29
C ALA A 718 -35.18 30.47 50.32
N VAL A 719 -35.13 31.31 51.36
CA VAL A 719 -34.09 32.31 51.52
C VAL A 719 -33.48 32.17 52.92
N ALA A 720 -32.18 31.89 52.99
CA ALA A 720 -31.42 31.86 54.22
C ALA A 720 -30.64 33.17 54.36
N THR A 721 -31.03 34.00 55.33
CA THR A 721 -30.39 35.27 55.69
C THR A 721 -29.74 35.15 57.06
N GLU A 722 -28.89 36.12 57.44
CA GLU A 722 -28.23 36.11 58.75
C GLU A 722 -29.27 36.11 59.88
N ALA A 723 -29.00 35.31 60.91
CA ALA A 723 -29.81 35.33 62.12
C ALA A 723 -29.67 36.70 62.80
N THR A 724 -30.81 37.33 63.15
CA THR A 724 -30.84 38.62 63.85
C THR A 724 -31.66 38.53 65.13
N GLY A 725 -31.32 39.35 66.13
CA GLY A 725 -32.06 39.44 67.41
C GLY A 725 -31.64 38.43 68.49
N SER A 726 -32.43 38.34 69.57
CA SER A 726 -32.24 37.39 70.66
C SER A 726 -33.41 36.41 70.77
N SER A 727 -33.12 35.17 71.19
CA SER A 727 -34.13 34.10 71.35
C SER A 727 -35.21 34.47 72.38
N PHE A 728 -36.47 34.16 72.08
CA PHE A 728 -37.59 34.35 72.99
C PHE A 728 -37.43 33.45 74.24
N LEU A 729 -37.54 34.03 75.44
CA LEU A 729 -37.32 33.43 76.78
C LEU A 729 -35.87 33.24 77.23
N THR A 730 -34.96 32.75 76.38
CA THR A 730 -33.57 32.47 76.80
C THR A 730 -32.60 33.63 76.60
N ASN A 731 -32.98 34.64 75.81
CA ASN A 731 -32.16 35.80 75.46
C ASN A 731 -30.78 35.44 74.87
N ARG A 732 -30.65 34.25 74.28
CA ARG A 732 -29.44 33.82 73.57
C ARG A 732 -29.27 34.68 72.30
N ASP A 733 -28.06 35.21 72.10
CA ASP A 733 -27.70 36.05 70.96
C ASP A 733 -27.61 35.21 69.67
N ALA A 734 -28.19 35.73 68.58
CA ALA A 734 -28.11 35.16 67.24
C ALA A 734 -26.66 35.03 66.71
N SER A 735 -25.73 35.88 67.17
CA SER A 735 -24.30 35.80 66.78
C SER A 735 -23.61 34.50 67.22
N MET A 736 -24.22 33.77 68.16
CA MET A 736 -23.72 32.47 68.63
C MET A 736 -24.14 31.30 67.73
N SER A 737 -24.83 31.53 66.61
CA SER A 737 -25.21 30.50 65.64
C SER A 737 -24.19 30.42 64.50
N ASN A 738 -23.74 29.22 64.14
CA ASN A 738 -22.88 28.99 62.97
C ASN A 738 -23.73 28.75 61.71
N GLY A 739 -24.48 29.78 61.30
CA GLY A 739 -25.42 29.71 60.18
C GLY A 739 -26.86 29.33 60.57
N VAL A 740 -27.74 29.26 59.57
CA VAL A 740 -29.17 28.90 59.73
C VAL A 740 -29.62 27.89 58.68
N VAL A 741 -30.63 27.09 59.01
CA VAL A 741 -31.40 26.30 58.03
C VAL A 741 -32.74 26.98 57.82
N SER A 742 -32.92 27.62 56.66
CA SER A 742 -34.19 28.20 56.25
C SER A 742 -34.95 27.23 55.34
N VAL A 743 -36.11 26.78 55.79
CA VAL A 743 -37.00 25.93 54.99
C VAL A 743 -38.02 26.74 54.17
N GLY A 744 -37.90 28.06 54.08
CA GLY A 744 -38.90 28.93 53.46
C GLY A 744 -38.42 30.35 53.24
N SER A 745 -39.32 31.24 52.89
CA SER A 745 -39.11 32.70 52.92
C SER A 745 -40.23 33.33 53.74
N ALA A 746 -40.07 34.59 54.17
CA ALA A 746 -41.09 35.28 54.94
C ALA A 746 -42.44 35.30 54.18
N GLY A 747 -43.51 34.85 54.84
CA GLY A 747 -44.84 34.67 54.25
C GLY A 747 -45.00 33.42 53.37
N LYS A 748 -43.97 32.58 53.28
CA LYS A 748 -43.93 31.29 52.58
C LYS A 748 -43.24 30.21 53.45
N GLU A 749 -43.56 30.22 54.74
CA GLU A 749 -43.05 29.26 55.71
C GLU A 749 -43.54 27.83 55.40
N ARG A 750 -42.71 26.83 55.69
CA ARG A 750 -43.06 25.41 55.49
C ARG A 750 -43.30 24.72 56.82
N ARG A 751 -44.24 23.77 56.81
CA ARG A 751 -44.41 22.82 57.91
C ARG A 751 -43.29 21.79 57.84
N ILE A 752 -42.59 21.59 58.96
CA ILE A 752 -41.67 20.48 59.15
C ILE A 752 -42.47 19.34 59.81
N THR A 753 -42.72 18.26 59.08
CA THR A 753 -43.50 17.10 59.55
C THR A 753 -42.57 15.91 59.81
N ASN A 754 -43.04 14.94 60.62
CA ASN A 754 -42.24 13.77 61.05
C ASN A 754 -41.02 14.14 61.90
N VAL A 755 -41.13 15.21 62.70
CA VAL A 755 -40.17 15.57 63.75
C VAL A 755 -40.53 14.80 65.01
N GLU A 756 -39.59 14.06 65.58
CA GLU A 756 -39.76 13.38 66.86
C GLU A 756 -39.67 14.38 68.02
N ASP A 757 -40.16 14.02 69.22
CA ASP A 757 -40.08 14.91 70.39
C ASP A 757 -38.64 15.29 70.73
N GLY A 758 -38.42 16.58 70.94
CA GLY A 758 -37.13 17.09 71.36
C GLY A 758 -36.71 16.54 72.72
N SER A 759 -35.49 16.03 72.80
CA SER A 759 -34.86 15.47 73.99
C SER A 759 -33.76 16.38 74.56
N ALA A 760 -33.14 17.21 73.72
CA ALA A 760 -32.16 18.22 74.07
C ALA A 760 -32.71 19.64 73.86
N ASP A 761 -32.09 20.64 74.50
CA ASP A 761 -32.51 22.04 74.43
C ASP A 761 -32.44 22.65 73.02
N SER A 762 -31.69 22.03 72.10
CA SER A 762 -31.53 22.46 70.71
C SER A 762 -32.51 21.82 69.73
N ASP A 763 -33.35 20.88 70.19
CA ASP A 763 -34.27 20.15 69.34
C ASP A 763 -35.51 20.98 69.01
N ALA A 764 -36.13 20.71 67.86
CA ALA A 764 -37.40 21.34 67.51
C ALA A 764 -38.55 20.78 68.37
N VAL A 765 -39.36 21.67 68.95
CA VAL A 765 -40.52 21.28 69.78
C VAL A 765 -41.68 20.82 68.89
N THR A 766 -42.23 19.64 69.16
CA THR A 766 -43.41 19.15 68.43
C THR A 766 -44.71 19.74 68.97
N VAL A 767 -45.76 19.75 68.15
CA VAL A 767 -47.12 20.14 68.59
C VAL A 767 -47.63 19.24 69.73
N ARG A 768 -47.14 17.99 69.82
CA ARG A 768 -47.50 17.05 70.89
C ARG A 768 -46.88 17.45 72.23
N GLN A 769 -45.61 17.88 72.25
CA GLN A 769 -45.00 18.47 73.46
C GLN A 769 -45.75 19.73 73.90
N LEU A 770 -46.14 20.60 72.97
CA LEU A 770 -46.94 21.78 73.28
C LEU A 770 -48.32 21.43 73.83
N LYS A 771 -49.00 20.43 73.27
CA LYS A 771 -50.29 19.92 73.79
C LYS A 771 -50.17 19.33 75.19
N ASN A 772 -49.05 18.68 75.52
CA ASN A 772 -48.79 18.20 76.88
C ASN A 772 -48.68 19.39 77.85
N VAL A 773 -47.92 20.43 77.48
CA VAL A 773 -47.85 21.68 78.27
C VAL A 773 -49.24 22.33 78.41
N ASP A 774 -50.03 22.41 77.33
CA ASP A 774 -51.39 22.93 77.35
C ASP A 774 -52.31 22.14 78.31
N SER A 775 -52.24 20.80 78.28
CA SER A 775 -52.96 19.94 79.24
C SER A 775 -52.59 20.26 80.69
N ARG A 776 -51.29 20.40 80.99
CA ARG A 776 -50.80 20.75 82.33
C ARG A 776 -51.29 22.13 82.77
N VAL A 777 -51.35 23.11 81.86
CA VAL A 777 -51.89 24.45 82.15
C VAL A 777 -53.39 24.39 82.43
N ASN A 778 -54.15 23.60 81.66
CA ASN A 778 -55.59 23.41 81.86
C ASN A 778 -55.90 22.68 83.18
N GLU A 779 -55.13 21.66 83.55
CA GLU A 779 -55.23 21.00 84.86
C GLU A 779 -54.99 21.98 86.00
N ASN A 780 -53.95 22.83 85.89
CA ASN A 780 -53.70 23.88 86.86
C ASN A 780 -54.87 24.87 86.96
N ALA A 781 -55.47 25.25 85.84
CA ALA A 781 -56.65 26.12 85.83
C ALA A 781 -57.86 25.47 86.54
N GLN A 782 -58.10 24.17 86.34
CA GLN A 782 -59.15 23.44 87.06
C GLN A 782 -58.87 23.33 88.56
N ASN A 783 -57.63 23.04 88.95
CA ASN A 783 -57.23 22.99 90.35
C ASN A 783 -57.47 24.32 91.06
N ILE A 784 -57.16 25.45 90.39
CA ILE A 784 -57.44 26.79 90.90
C ILE A 784 -58.96 27.01 91.06
N SER A 785 -59.78 26.60 90.09
CA SER A 785 -61.25 26.70 90.16
C SER A 785 -61.85 25.89 91.31
N ASN A 786 -61.41 24.63 91.49
CA ASN A 786 -61.85 23.76 92.58
C ASN A 786 -61.48 24.34 93.96
N ASN A 787 -60.26 24.88 94.08
CA ASN A 787 -59.82 25.56 95.30
C ASN A 787 -60.71 26.77 95.61
N ALA A 788 -61.11 27.55 94.60
CA ALA A 788 -62.04 28.66 94.78
C ALA A 788 -63.42 28.20 95.27
N GLN A 789 -63.98 27.11 94.73
CA GLN A 789 -65.25 26.53 95.19
C GLN A 789 -65.19 25.99 96.63
N ASN A 790 -64.09 25.33 97.00
CA ASN A 790 -63.88 24.84 98.36
C ASN A 790 -63.89 25.98 99.39
N ILE A 791 -63.27 27.12 99.04
CA ILE A 791 -63.27 28.33 99.87
C ILE A 791 -64.71 28.85 100.05
N THR A 792 -65.52 28.89 98.99
CA THR A 792 -66.93 29.28 99.06
C THR A 792 -67.74 28.36 99.97
N ASN A 793 -67.57 27.04 99.86
CA ASN A 793 -68.28 26.06 100.69
C ASN A 793 -67.89 26.15 102.18
N LEU A 794 -66.61 26.43 102.47
CA LEU A 794 -66.15 26.67 103.83
C LEU A 794 -66.79 27.92 104.44
N ASN A 795 -66.94 28.99 103.66
CA ASN A 795 -67.63 30.21 104.12
C ASN A 795 -69.11 29.95 104.44
N GLN A 796 -69.84 29.17 103.63
CA GLN A 796 -71.25 28.85 103.90
C GLN A 796 -71.43 28.05 105.21
N LYS A 797 -70.58 27.05 105.47
CA LYS A 797 -70.63 26.28 106.73
C LYS A 797 -70.38 27.16 107.96
N LEU A 798 -69.54 28.18 107.82
CA LEU A 798 -69.27 29.14 108.89
C LEU A 798 -70.52 29.98 109.21
N ASP A 799 -71.27 30.40 108.19
CA ASP A 799 -72.52 31.15 108.35
C ASP A 799 -73.64 30.31 108.99
N ASP A 800 -73.75 29.02 108.61
CA ASP A 800 -74.73 28.10 109.21
C ASP A 800 -74.45 27.88 110.71
N THR A 801 -73.17 27.68 111.06
CA THR A 801 -72.72 27.50 112.47
C THR A 801 -73.06 28.73 113.33
N LYS A 802 -72.94 29.93 112.77
CA LYS A 802 -73.28 31.19 113.44
C LYS A 802 -74.79 31.28 113.74
N THR A 803 -75.62 30.72 112.87
CA THR A 803 -77.09 30.71 113.00
C THR A 803 -77.56 29.74 114.09
N ASP A 804 -77.01 28.52 114.12
CA ASP A 804 -77.37 27.50 115.13
C ASP A 804 -77.00 27.93 116.56
N LEU A 805 -75.85 28.59 116.72
CA LEU A 805 -75.44 29.13 118.03
C LEU A 805 -76.42 30.20 118.53
N GLY A 806 -77.00 31.00 117.64
CA GLY A 806 -78.04 31.99 117.98
C GLY A 806 -79.34 31.36 118.48
N ASN A 807 -79.73 30.22 117.91
CA ASN A 807 -80.96 29.50 118.31
C ASN A 807 -80.83 28.86 119.71
N GLN A 808 -79.66 28.29 120.05
CA GLN A 808 -79.43 27.68 121.36
C GLN A 808 -79.50 28.68 122.54
N ILE A 809 -79.04 29.92 122.30
CA ILE A 809 -79.12 31.01 123.30
C ILE A 809 -80.58 31.40 123.57
N THR A 810 -81.42 31.39 122.54
CA THR A 810 -82.86 31.71 122.65
C THR A 810 -83.62 30.68 123.47
N ASP A 811 -83.35 29.39 123.25
CA ASP A 811 -84.01 28.27 123.95
C ASP A 811 -83.67 28.20 125.44
N THR A 812 -82.46 28.65 125.82
CA THR A 812 -82.01 28.66 127.22
C THR A 812 -82.74 29.73 128.04
N ASN A 813 -83.07 30.87 127.44
CA ASN A 813 -83.80 31.95 128.13
C ASN A 813 -85.26 31.58 128.43
N ASN A 814 -85.93 30.85 127.53
CA ASN A 814 -87.34 30.46 127.71
C ASN A 814 -87.55 29.50 128.90
N LYS A 815 -86.62 28.57 129.14
CA LYS A 815 -86.72 27.59 130.25
C LYS A 815 -86.59 28.22 131.65
N LEU A 816 -85.97 29.41 131.75
CA LEU A 816 -85.78 30.13 133.00
C LEU A 816 -87.07 30.86 133.45
N ASP A 817 -87.95 31.20 132.51
CA ASP A 817 -89.21 31.89 132.79
C ASP A 817 -90.33 30.93 133.26
N ASP A 818 -90.35 29.69 132.78
CA ASP A 818 -91.35 28.68 133.17
C ASP A 818 -91.21 28.25 134.64
N ALA A 819 -89.98 28.18 135.18
CA ALA A 819 -89.73 27.78 136.57
C ALA A 819 -90.27 28.78 137.62
N LYS A 820 -90.44 30.06 137.27
CA LYS A 820 -91.03 31.08 138.17
C LYS A 820 -92.56 30.99 138.25
N LYS A 821 -93.21 30.36 137.27
CA LYS A 821 -94.67 30.31 137.12
C LYS A 821 -95.33 29.20 137.93
N ASP A 822 -94.68 28.05 138.08
CA ASP A 822 -95.24 26.88 138.76
C ASP A 822 -95.39 27.04 140.29
N LEU A 823 -94.53 27.84 140.92
CA LEU A 823 -94.61 28.10 142.37
C LEU A 823 -95.87 28.92 142.75
N GLY A 824 -96.42 29.70 141.82
CA GLY A 824 -97.63 30.50 142.04
C GLY A 824 -98.94 29.71 141.94
N ASN A 825 -98.96 28.61 141.20
CA ASN A 825 -100.18 27.86 140.90
C ASN A 825 -100.67 27.02 142.11
N GLN A 826 -99.76 26.47 142.94
CA GLN A 826 -100.12 25.61 144.07
C GLN A 826 -100.97 26.31 145.16
N ILE A 827 -100.86 27.64 145.30
CA ILE A 827 -101.63 28.42 146.30
C ILE A 827 -103.08 28.64 145.84
N THR A 828 -103.38 28.48 144.54
CA THR A 828 -104.69 28.80 143.95
C THR A 828 -105.67 27.64 143.99
N ASP A 829 -105.21 26.39 143.91
CA ASP A 829 -106.10 25.24 143.70
C ASP A 829 -106.92 24.83 144.93
N THR A 830 -106.42 25.10 146.16
CA THR A 830 -107.18 24.93 147.41
C THR A 830 -108.49 25.77 147.44
N LYS A 831 -108.60 26.79 146.58
CA LYS A 831 -109.78 27.67 146.47
C LYS A 831 -110.93 27.04 145.67
N THR A 832 -110.69 26.04 144.83
CA THR A 832 -111.69 25.57 143.83
C THR A 832 -112.48 24.34 144.28
N GLU A 833 -112.06 23.64 145.33
CA GLU A 833 -112.82 22.58 146.01
C GLU A 833 -114.27 23.00 146.36
N LEU A 834 -114.51 24.30 146.50
CA LEU A 834 -115.80 24.93 146.76
C LEU A 834 -116.78 24.90 145.56
N ASN A 835 -116.29 24.77 144.32
CA ASN A 835 -117.13 24.81 143.11
C ASN A 835 -117.81 23.46 142.76
N ASN A 836 -117.42 22.35 143.40
CA ASN A 836 -117.99 21.01 143.19
C ASN A 836 -119.49 20.86 143.52
N THR A 837 -120.13 21.86 144.12
CA THR A 837 -121.58 21.83 144.40
C THR A 837 -122.41 22.25 143.17
N ILE A 838 -121.79 22.94 142.20
CA ILE A 838 -122.47 23.45 141.01
C ILE A 838 -122.55 22.36 139.94
N ASN A 839 -123.48 21.44 140.18
CA ASN A 839 -124.32 20.92 139.11
C ASN A 839 -123.83 19.61 138.48
N ASN A 840 -123.74 18.62 139.35
CA ASN A 840 -124.37 17.30 139.21
C ASN A 840 -125.53 17.16 138.17
N THR A 841 -126.19 18.22 137.71
CA THR A 841 -127.07 18.27 136.53
C THR A 841 -126.39 17.98 135.18
N LYS A 842 -125.08 18.21 135.00
CA LYS A 842 -124.38 18.00 133.72
C LYS A 842 -124.18 16.51 133.37
N THR A 843 -124.25 15.63 134.35
CA THR A 843 -123.89 14.22 134.25
C THR A 843 -125.03 13.32 133.73
N GLU A 844 -126.29 13.77 133.72
CA GLU A 844 -127.43 12.95 133.26
C GLU A 844 -127.64 12.91 131.73
N LEU A 845 -127.12 13.88 130.98
CA LEU A 845 -127.47 14.05 129.56
C LEU A 845 -126.54 13.34 128.56
N ASN A 846 -125.23 13.28 128.83
CA ASN A 846 -124.28 12.86 127.79
C ASN A 846 -124.12 11.34 127.67
N THR A 847 -124.47 10.58 128.71
CA THR A 847 -124.45 9.10 128.72
C THR A 847 -125.39 8.48 127.68
N LYS A 848 -126.30 9.26 127.06
CA LYS A 848 -127.19 8.82 125.98
C LYS A 848 -126.59 9.01 124.57
N ILE A 849 -125.54 9.83 124.43
CA ILE A 849 -124.98 10.27 123.14
C ILE A 849 -123.81 9.38 122.67
N ASP A 850 -123.10 8.72 123.59
CA ASP A 850 -121.94 7.89 123.22
C ASP A 850 -122.29 6.52 122.59
N ASN A 851 -123.52 6.02 122.72
CA ASN A 851 -123.84 4.64 122.31
C ASN A 851 -124.38 4.45 120.87
N THR A 852 -124.73 5.51 120.12
CA THR A 852 -125.32 5.34 118.75
C THR A 852 -124.35 5.73 117.62
N LYS A 853 -123.35 6.58 117.88
CA LYS A 853 -122.44 7.06 116.83
C LYS A 853 -121.38 6.04 116.39
N VAL A 854 -121.00 5.13 117.28
CA VAL A 854 -119.85 4.22 117.08
C VAL A 854 -120.13 3.05 116.11
N GLU A 855 -121.39 2.67 115.85
CA GLU A 855 -121.72 1.51 115.00
C GLU A 855 -121.99 1.82 113.51
N LEU A 856 -122.31 3.06 113.12
CA LEU A 856 -122.63 3.39 111.72
C LEU A 856 -121.45 3.93 110.89
N GLU A 857 -120.40 4.52 111.48
CA GLU A 857 -119.25 5.04 110.70
C GLU A 857 -118.23 3.96 110.27
N ASN A 858 -118.25 2.77 110.89
CA ASN A 858 -117.17 1.79 110.80
C ASN A 858 -117.43 0.59 109.83
N LYS A 859 -118.45 0.65 108.96
CA LYS A 859 -118.84 -0.46 108.05
C LYS A 859 -118.55 -0.23 106.54
N GLY A 860 -117.58 0.61 106.16
CA GLY A 860 -117.21 0.91 104.75
C GLY A 860 -116.67 -0.26 103.89
N LEU A 861 -116.11 0.01 102.69
CA LEU A 861 -115.54 -0.99 101.75
C LEU A 861 -114.00 -1.09 101.86
N ASN A 862 -113.44 -2.30 101.69
CA ASN A 862 -111.99 -2.61 101.76
C ASN A 862 -111.41 -3.04 100.40
N PHE A 863 -110.20 -2.58 100.06
CA PHE A 863 -109.45 -2.99 98.85
C PHE A 863 -108.02 -3.44 99.22
N ALA A 864 -107.56 -4.60 98.71
CA ALA A 864 -106.24 -5.15 98.96
C ALA A 864 -105.35 -5.11 97.68
N GLY A 865 -104.04 -4.88 97.86
CA GLY A 865 -103.03 -4.94 96.79
C GLY A 865 -102.01 -6.07 96.98
N ASN A 866 -101.05 -6.20 96.05
CA ASN A 866 -100.08 -7.32 96.02
C ASN A 866 -99.10 -7.36 97.23
N ALA A 867 -98.99 -6.25 97.99
CA ALA A 867 -98.38 -6.17 99.32
C ALA A 867 -98.87 -4.88 100.05
N GLY A 868 -98.90 -4.88 101.40
CA GLY A 868 -99.44 -3.79 102.24
C GLY A 868 -100.78 -4.14 102.89
N LYS A 869 -101.21 -3.37 103.91
CA LYS A 869 -102.51 -3.58 104.60
C LYS A 869 -103.67 -3.10 103.73
N ASP A 870 -104.81 -3.80 103.80
CA ASP A 870 -106.05 -3.43 103.11
C ASP A 870 -106.44 -1.97 103.35
N VAL A 871 -106.85 -1.30 102.27
CA VAL A 871 -107.26 0.09 102.27
C VAL A 871 -108.77 0.16 102.53
N HIS A 872 -109.15 0.59 103.72
CA HIS A 872 -110.54 0.86 104.10
C HIS A 872 -110.96 2.28 103.66
N ARG A 873 -112.14 2.42 103.06
CA ARG A 873 -112.75 3.72 102.72
C ARG A 873 -114.17 3.77 103.25
N LYS A 874 -114.50 4.85 103.96
CA LYS A 874 -115.85 5.08 104.47
C LYS A 874 -116.75 5.46 103.28
N LEU A 875 -118.05 5.18 103.37
CA LEU A 875 -119.01 5.51 102.30
C LEU A 875 -118.99 7.03 102.05
N GLY A 876 -118.52 7.44 100.87
CA GLY A 876 -118.33 8.85 100.48
C GLY A 876 -116.88 9.28 100.23
N ASP A 877 -115.87 8.49 100.63
CA ASP A 877 -114.45 8.82 100.41
C ASP A 877 -113.97 8.41 99.00
N LYS A 878 -113.16 9.26 98.35
CA LYS A 878 -112.56 8.97 97.02
C LYS A 878 -111.37 8.01 97.14
N LEU A 879 -111.34 6.94 96.33
CA LEU A 879 -110.19 6.04 96.15
C LEU A 879 -109.40 6.40 94.88
N ASN A 880 -108.12 6.74 95.02
CA ASN A 880 -107.24 7.00 93.88
C ASN A 880 -106.48 5.72 93.48
N ILE A 881 -106.56 5.31 92.20
CA ILE A 881 -105.77 4.21 91.62
C ILE A 881 -104.70 4.84 90.72
N VAL A 882 -103.50 5.02 91.28
CA VAL A 882 -102.33 5.60 90.62
C VAL A 882 -101.33 4.50 90.23
N GLY A 883 -100.75 4.59 89.03
CA GLY A 883 -99.73 3.64 88.58
C GLY A 883 -98.34 4.01 89.09
N GLY A 884 -97.65 3.07 89.76
CA GLY A 884 -96.20 3.08 90.01
C GLY A 884 -95.73 3.22 91.47
N ALA A 885 -95.37 2.07 92.07
CA ALA A 885 -94.60 1.84 93.32
C ALA A 885 -95.14 2.31 94.70
N ASP A 886 -94.76 1.55 95.74
CA ASP A 886 -95.10 1.72 97.16
C ASP A 886 -94.25 2.82 97.83
N ALA A 887 -94.82 3.52 98.82
CA ALA A 887 -94.36 4.79 99.39
C ALA A 887 -93.00 4.74 100.13
N ALA A 888 -92.35 3.58 100.21
CA ALA A 888 -91.05 3.39 100.84
C ALA A 888 -89.86 3.26 99.84
N THR A 889 -90.10 3.45 98.54
CA THR A 889 -89.08 3.32 97.48
C THR A 889 -88.51 4.69 97.10
N ALA A 890 -87.18 4.86 97.06
CA ALA A 890 -86.51 6.12 96.77
C ALA A 890 -86.78 6.65 95.34
N GLU A 891 -86.92 7.98 95.21
CA GLU A 891 -87.47 8.70 94.04
C GLU A 891 -86.64 8.51 92.75
N ASP A 892 -85.38 8.13 92.85
CA ASP A 892 -84.43 7.92 91.74
C ASP A 892 -84.55 6.53 91.07
N LYS A 893 -85.43 5.65 91.55
CA LYS A 893 -85.60 4.26 91.04
C LYS A 893 -87.01 3.91 90.59
N THR A 894 -87.87 4.88 90.34
CA THR A 894 -89.25 4.65 89.88
C THR A 894 -89.56 5.49 88.63
N SER A 895 -90.11 4.88 87.57
CA SER A 895 -90.56 5.58 86.37
C SER A 895 -92.09 5.56 86.27
N GLY A 896 -92.74 6.52 86.92
CA GLY A 896 -94.21 6.68 86.93
C GLY A 896 -94.85 6.99 85.56
N GLU A 897 -94.09 6.91 84.47
CA GLU A 897 -94.55 7.30 83.13
C GLU A 897 -95.18 6.14 82.34
N ASN A 898 -94.77 4.88 82.57
CA ASN A 898 -95.06 3.79 81.63
C ASN A 898 -96.45 3.14 81.76
N VAL A 899 -97.12 3.19 82.91
CA VAL A 899 -98.45 2.60 83.14
C VAL A 899 -99.49 3.71 83.24
N ILE A 900 -100.46 3.73 82.33
CA ILE A 900 -101.57 4.69 82.30
C ILE A 900 -102.85 4.03 82.82
N THR A 901 -103.49 4.65 83.81
CA THR A 901 -104.84 4.30 84.28
C THR A 901 -105.85 5.34 83.79
N ARG A 902 -106.92 4.92 83.10
CA ARG A 902 -108.00 5.80 82.62
C ARG A 902 -109.36 5.26 83.04
N THR A 903 -110.23 6.13 83.54
CA THR A 903 -111.63 5.79 83.80
C THR A 903 -112.42 5.81 82.49
N THR A 904 -113.20 4.76 82.23
CA THR A 904 -114.16 4.67 81.12
C THR A 904 -115.56 4.38 81.68
N ALA A 905 -116.59 4.41 80.84
CA ALA A 905 -117.97 4.18 81.27
C ALA A 905 -118.22 2.79 81.93
N ASP A 906 -117.37 1.80 81.63
CA ASP A 906 -117.50 0.42 82.11
C ASP A 906 -116.52 0.06 83.24
N GLY A 907 -115.66 0.99 83.70
CA GLY A 907 -114.68 0.75 84.78
C GLY A 907 -113.36 1.50 84.62
N ILE A 908 -112.28 1.01 85.25
CA ILE A 908 -110.92 1.55 85.07
C ILE A 908 -110.16 0.67 84.07
N LYS A 909 -109.62 1.28 83.01
CA LYS A 909 -108.74 0.66 82.02
C LYS A 909 -107.28 0.92 82.38
N ILE A 910 -106.43 -0.11 82.35
CA ILE A 910 -104.99 -0.03 82.66
C ILE A 910 -104.19 -0.45 81.42
N GLU A 911 -103.30 0.43 80.95
CA GLU A 911 -102.55 0.28 79.69
C GLU A 911 -101.07 0.65 79.90
N LEU A 912 -100.17 0.11 79.08
CA LEU A 912 -98.79 0.57 79.00
C LEU A 912 -98.64 1.64 77.90
N LEU A 913 -97.75 2.62 78.09
CA LEU A 913 -97.30 3.48 77.00
C LEU A 913 -96.70 2.64 75.87
N LYS A 914 -97.01 3.00 74.62
CA LYS A 914 -96.44 2.31 73.45
C LYS A 914 -94.93 2.55 73.32
N ASP A 915 -94.46 3.73 73.70
CA ASP A 915 -93.03 4.09 73.80
C ASP A 915 -92.63 4.14 75.28
N ALA A 916 -92.49 2.97 75.92
CA ALA A 916 -92.17 2.88 77.34
C ALA A 916 -90.66 3.10 77.59
N LYS A 917 -90.34 3.89 78.63
CA LYS A 917 -88.97 4.21 79.05
C LYS A 917 -88.49 3.25 80.14
N PHE A 918 -87.48 2.44 79.84
CA PHE A 918 -86.88 1.51 80.79
C PHE A 918 -85.41 1.88 81.03
N ASP A 919 -84.95 1.86 82.29
CA ASP A 919 -83.52 2.02 82.60
C ASP A 919 -82.70 0.79 82.20
N SER A 920 -83.34 -0.39 82.25
CA SER A 920 -82.80 -1.63 81.69
C SER A 920 -83.93 -2.60 81.34
N ILE A 921 -83.82 -3.30 80.21
CA ILE A 921 -84.64 -4.44 79.85
C ILE A 921 -83.75 -5.69 79.87
N THR A 922 -84.11 -6.68 80.70
CA THR A 922 -83.39 -7.96 80.79
C THR A 922 -84.29 -9.08 80.26
N THR A 923 -83.89 -9.71 79.17
CA THR A 923 -84.57 -10.88 78.57
C THR A 923 -83.61 -12.05 78.49
N GLY A 924 -83.68 -12.98 79.45
CA GLY A 924 -82.68 -14.03 79.60
C GLY A 924 -81.30 -13.43 79.91
N ASP A 925 -80.28 -13.84 79.15
CA ASP A 925 -78.90 -13.34 79.29
C ASP A 925 -78.63 -12.01 78.56
N THR A 926 -79.63 -11.45 77.87
CA THR A 926 -79.50 -10.17 77.14
C THR A 926 -79.99 -9.01 77.99
N VAL A 927 -79.15 -7.98 78.16
CA VAL A 927 -79.47 -6.73 78.84
C VAL A 927 -79.38 -5.58 77.84
N VAL A 928 -80.45 -4.81 77.70
CA VAL A 928 -80.47 -3.52 77.01
C VAL A 928 -80.58 -2.43 78.06
N ASN A 929 -79.60 -1.56 78.16
CA ASN A 929 -79.62 -0.43 79.10
C ASN A 929 -78.96 0.81 78.47
N ASN A 930 -78.78 1.87 79.25
CA ASN A 930 -78.17 3.12 78.79
C ASN A 930 -76.71 2.98 78.30
N ASN A 931 -76.06 1.84 78.52
CA ASN A 931 -74.72 1.54 78.00
C ASN A 931 -74.76 0.77 76.65
N GLY A 932 -75.90 0.19 76.26
CA GLY A 932 -76.12 -0.54 75.01
C GLY A 932 -76.77 -1.92 75.20
N LEU A 933 -76.53 -2.82 74.24
CA LEU A 933 -76.94 -4.23 74.25
C LEU A 933 -75.76 -5.08 74.73
N THR A 934 -75.94 -5.85 75.79
CA THR A 934 -74.96 -6.84 76.26
C THR A 934 -75.59 -8.22 76.33
N ILE A 935 -74.96 -9.22 75.73
CA ILE A 935 -75.29 -10.63 75.97
C ILE A 935 -74.25 -11.16 76.95
N LYS A 936 -74.70 -11.65 78.12
CA LYS A 936 -73.80 -12.23 79.13
C LYS A 936 -73.01 -13.38 78.51
N ASP A 937 -71.68 -13.35 78.69
CA ASP A 937 -70.71 -14.29 78.11
C ASP A 937 -70.69 -14.37 76.55
N GLY A 938 -71.25 -13.35 75.88
CA GLY A 938 -71.37 -13.27 74.42
C GLY A 938 -70.98 -11.90 73.84
N PRO A 939 -71.34 -11.63 72.57
CA PRO A 939 -71.08 -10.34 71.96
C PRO A 939 -71.82 -9.20 72.66
N SER A 940 -71.24 -8.00 72.62
CA SER A 940 -71.88 -6.78 73.10
C SER A 940 -71.72 -5.64 72.10
N ILE A 941 -72.71 -4.76 72.07
CA ILE A 941 -72.75 -3.53 71.29
C ILE A 941 -73.02 -2.41 72.29
N THR A 942 -71.96 -1.72 72.71
CA THR A 942 -72.03 -0.63 73.67
C THR A 942 -71.60 0.69 73.04
N LYS A 943 -71.71 1.78 73.79
CA LYS A 943 -71.23 3.11 73.35
C LYS A 943 -69.72 3.14 73.06
N ASP A 944 -68.96 2.20 73.62
CA ASP A 944 -67.51 2.09 73.43
C ASP A 944 -67.14 1.25 72.19
N GLY A 945 -68.12 0.64 71.51
CA GLY A 945 -67.92 -0.13 70.28
C GLY A 945 -68.51 -1.54 70.32
N ILE A 946 -68.12 -2.36 69.33
CA ILE A 946 -68.56 -3.75 69.20
C ILE A 946 -67.47 -4.66 69.78
N ASN A 947 -67.82 -5.48 70.77
CA ASN A 947 -66.99 -6.59 71.22
C ASN A 947 -67.65 -7.90 70.76
N ALA A 948 -66.97 -8.65 69.88
CA ALA A 948 -67.50 -9.90 69.33
C ALA A 948 -67.51 -11.07 70.33
N GLY A 949 -67.09 -10.89 71.60
CA GLY A 949 -67.20 -11.90 72.64
C GLY A 949 -66.37 -13.16 72.37
N ASN A 950 -65.17 -12.99 71.80
CA ASN A 950 -64.29 -14.07 71.35
C ASN A 950 -64.97 -15.03 70.34
N LYS A 951 -65.87 -14.51 69.50
CA LYS A 951 -66.50 -15.24 68.39
C LYS A 951 -66.05 -14.64 67.06
N VAL A 952 -66.05 -15.47 66.01
CA VAL A 952 -65.75 -15.03 64.65
C VAL A 952 -66.85 -14.10 64.16
N ILE A 953 -66.48 -12.95 63.61
CA ILE A 953 -67.40 -12.11 62.83
C ILE A 953 -67.40 -12.66 61.40
N SER A 954 -68.41 -13.46 61.05
CA SER A 954 -68.56 -14.03 59.71
C SER A 954 -69.30 -13.08 58.75
N ASN A 955 -69.10 -13.25 57.44
CA ASN A 955 -69.67 -12.42 56.36
C ASN A 955 -69.16 -10.96 56.33
N VAL A 956 -67.87 -10.76 56.60
CA VAL A 956 -67.19 -9.46 56.42
C VAL A 956 -66.66 -9.37 54.98
N ALA A 957 -67.23 -8.48 54.18
CA ALA A 957 -66.75 -8.18 52.83
C ALA A 957 -65.38 -7.48 52.86
N ASP A 958 -64.62 -7.54 51.76
CA ASP A 958 -63.30 -6.91 51.64
C ASP A 958 -63.37 -5.42 51.99
N GLY A 959 -62.54 -4.99 52.95
CA GLY A 959 -62.42 -3.59 53.32
C GLY A 959 -61.79 -2.77 52.19
N LYS A 960 -62.43 -1.67 51.82
CA LYS A 960 -62.02 -0.79 50.71
C LYS A 960 -61.49 0.56 51.21
N ASP A 961 -62.03 1.07 52.30
CA ASP A 961 -61.62 2.31 52.95
C ASP A 961 -60.74 2.04 54.16
N GLY A 962 -59.90 3.01 54.55
CA GLY A 962 -58.89 2.83 55.60
C GLY A 962 -59.40 2.55 57.02
N LYS A 963 -60.73 2.46 57.22
CA LYS A 963 -61.37 2.12 58.51
C LYS A 963 -62.27 0.88 58.42
N ASP A 964 -62.30 0.21 57.28
CA ASP A 964 -63.07 -1.01 57.12
C ASP A 964 -62.37 -2.19 57.80
N ALA A 965 -63.16 -3.17 58.25
CA ALA A 965 -62.61 -4.41 58.78
C ALA A 965 -62.03 -5.26 57.63
N VAL A 966 -60.80 -5.76 57.81
CA VAL A 966 -60.11 -6.61 56.84
C VAL A 966 -60.47 -8.07 57.10
N ASN A 967 -60.81 -8.82 56.06
CA ASN A 967 -61.09 -10.26 56.18
C ASN A 967 -59.83 -11.13 55.95
N VAL A 968 -59.93 -12.44 56.18
CA VAL A 968 -58.78 -13.37 56.10
C VAL A 968 -58.24 -13.49 54.66
N ASP A 969 -59.06 -13.30 53.64
CA ASP A 969 -58.63 -13.37 52.24
C ASP A 969 -57.69 -12.21 51.89
N GLN A 970 -57.99 -11.00 52.36
CA GLN A 970 -57.09 -9.84 52.22
C GLN A 970 -55.74 -10.05 52.93
N LEU A 971 -55.72 -10.73 54.08
CA LEU A 971 -54.48 -11.03 54.82
C LEU A 971 -53.64 -12.14 54.14
N THR A 972 -54.30 -13.13 53.53
CA THR A 972 -53.62 -14.22 52.80
C THR A 972 -52.89 -13.68 51.57
N ASN A 973 -53.50 -12.74 50.84
CA ASN A 973 -52.86 -12.08 49.70
C ASN A 973 -51.61 -11.26 50.09
N VAL A 974 -51.57 -10.66 51.28
CA VAL A 974 -50.39 -9.97 51.81
C VAL A 974 -49.29 -10.96 52.20
N LYS A 975 -49.66 -12.10 52.82
CA LYS A 975 -48.73 -13.16 53.22
C LYS A 975 -47.98 -13.74 52.01
N ASP A 976 -48.69 -14.07 50.92
CA ASP A 976 -48.07 -14.67 49.73
C ASP A 976 -47.09 -13.70 49.03
N GLY A 977 -47.38 -12.39 49.05
CA GLY A 977 -46.45 -11.36 48.58
C GLY A 977 -45.21 -11.16 49.47
N LEU A 978 -45.29 -11.48 50.76
CA LEU A 978 -44.18 -11.39 51.71
C LEU A 978 -43.25 -12.62 51.62
N ASP A 979 -43.80 -13.82 51.45
CA ASP A 979 -43.01 -15.07 51.31
C ASP A 979 -42.08 -15.04 50.07
N GLY A 980 -42.51 -14.38 48.99
CA GLY A 980 -41.65 -14.14 47.81
C GLY A 980 -40.44 -13.23 48.10
N LYS A 981 -40.62 -12.15 48.87
CA LYS A 981 -39.52 -11.24 49.26
C LYS A 981 -38.56 -11.86 50.27
N ILE A 982 -39.06 -12.72 51.16
CA ILE A 982 -38.24 -13.45 52.14
C ILE A 982 -37.33 -14.46 51.43
N THR A 983 -37.80 -15.12 50.38
CA THR A 983 -36.99 -16.06 49.58
C THR A 983 -35.81 -15.36 48.88
N ASP A 984 -36.04 -14.19 48.27
CA ASP A 984 -34.98 -13.38 47.65
C ASP A 984 -33.96 -12.84 48.67
N THR A 985 -34.41 -12.54 49.88
CA THR A 985 -33.54 -12.04 50.96
C THR A 985 -32.67 -13.15 51.54
N ASN A 986 -33.21 -14.36 51.70
CA ASN A 986 -32.45 -15.50 52.21
C ASN A 986 -31.32 -15.93 51.26
N ASN A 987 -31.54 -15.89 49.93
CA ASN A 987 -30.48 -16.20 48.97
C ASN A 987 -29.31 -15.19 49.04
N LYS A 988 -29.60 -13.89 49.21
CA LYS A 988 -28.57 -12.86 49.39
C LYS A 988 -27.84 -12.97 50.74
N LEU A 989 -28.54 -13.44 51.79
CA LEU A 989 -27.96 -13.66 53.11
C LEU A 989 -27.00 -14.85 53.14
N ASP A 990 -27.28 -15.90 52.38
CA ASP A 990 -26.40 -17.08 52.31
C ASP A 990 -25.09 -16.78 51.53
N ASP A 991 -25.15 -15.95 50.48
CA ASP A 991 -23.95 -15.43 49.81
C ASP A 991 -23.10 -14.55 50.75
N ALA A 992 -23.74 -13.66 51.52
CA ALA A 992 -23.06 -12.82 52.50
C ALA A 992 -22.43 -13.62 53.65
N LYS A 993 -23.06 -14.71 54.11
CA LYS A 993 -22.50 -15.62 55.12
C LYS A 993 -21.26 -16.36 54.60
N LYS A 994 -21.23 -16.72 53.32
CA LYS A 994 -20.07 -17.38 52.69
C LYS A 994 -18.87 -16.43 52.62
N ASP A 995 -19.09 -15.17 52.24
CA ASP A 995 -18.04 -14.15 52.21
C ASP A 995 -17.54 -13.76 53.60
N LEU A 996 -18.43 -13.66 54.59
CA LEU A 996 -18.06 -13.42 55.98
C LEU A 996 -17.30 -14.60 56.59
N GLY A 997 -17.67 -15.84 56.25
CA GLY A 997 -16.94 -17.05 56.65
C GLY A 997 -15.48 -17.04 56.18
N ASN A 998 -15.24 -16.66 54.93
CA ASN A 998 -13.88 -16.52 54.39
C ASN A 998 -13.07 -15.43 55.11
N GLN A 999 -13.69 -14.29 55.42
CA GLN A 999 -13.04 -13.19 56.17
C GLN A 999 -12.73 -13.56 57.63
N ILE A 1000 -13.58 -14.34 58.29
CA ILE A 1000 -13.35 -14.82 59.65
C ILE A 1000 -12.20 -15.84 59.69
N THR A 1001 -12.09 -16.72 58.69
CA THR A 1001 -10.95 -17.65 58.57
C THR A 1001 -9.63 -16.90 58.40
N ASP A 1002 -9.59 -15.89 57.52
CA ASP A 1002 -8.40 -15.05 57.33
C ASP A 1002 -8.02 -14.25 58.58
N THR A 1003 -9.01 -13.77 59.32
CA THR A 1003 -8.81 -13.02 60.57
C THR A 1003 -8.33 -13.92 61.71
N ASN A 1004 -8.87 -15.14 61.85
CA ASN A 1004 -8.42 -16.11 62.85
C ASN A 1004 -7.00 -16.61 62.58
N ASN A 1005 -6.60 -16.77 61.31
CA ASN A 1005 -5.21 -17.09 60.97
C ASN A 1005 -4.26 -15.97 61.43
N LYS A 1006 -4.59 -14.71 61.14
CA LYS A 1006 -3.81 -13.54 61.61
C LYS A 1006 -3.80 -13.40 63.14
N LEU A 1007 -4.90 -13.73 63.81
CA LEU A 1007 -5.01 -13.66 65.27
C LEU A 1007 -4.20 -14.75 65.96
N ASN A 1008 -4.14 -15.96 65.39
CA ASN A 1008 -3.28 -17.04 65.89
C ASN A 1008 -1.80 -16.69 65.69
N ASP A 1009 -1.41 -16.15 64.54
CA ASP A 1009 -0.03 -15.65 64.32
C ASP A 1009 0.35 -14.56 65.35
N THR A 1010 -0.59 -13.65 65.64
CA THR A 1010 -0.39 -12.57 66.63
C THR A 1010 -0.34 -13.12 68.07
N LYS A 1011 -1.13 -14.15 68.39
CA LYS A 1011 -1.13 -14.83 69.69
C LYS A 1011 0.16 -15.60 69.92
N ASP A 1012 0.68 -16.27 68.90
CA ASP A 1012 1.96 -16.98 68.96
C ASP A 1012 3.14 -16.00 69.12
N GLN A 1013 3.08 -14.84 68.45
CA GLN A 1013 4.03 -13.75 68.66
C GLN A 1013 3.96 -13.15 70.08
N LEU A 1014 2.77 -13.00 70.64
CA LEU A 1014 2.58 -12.45 71.99
C LEU A 1014 2.97 -13.46 73.08
N THR A 1015 2.73 -14.76 72.87
CA THR A 1015 3.13 -15.82 73.80
C THR A 1015 4.66 -15.91 73.92
N ASN A 1016 5.38 -15.71 72.82
CA ASN A 1016 6.85 -15.68 72.82
C ASN A 1016 7.48 -14.42 73.45
N GLN A 1017 6.70 -13.37 73.72
CA GLN A 1017 7.19 -12.17 74.41
C GLN A 1017 6.92 -12.18 75.92
N ILE A 1018 6.14 -13.14 76.44
CA ILE A 1018 5.71 -13.22 77.85
C ILE A 1018 6.39 -14.40 78.59
N THR A 1019 7.27 -15.14 77.92
CA THR A 1019 8.31 -16.01 78.51
C THR A 1019 9.68 -15.44 78.22
#